data_AF-A0AAE3G8T0-F1
#
_entry.id   AF-A0AAE3G8T0-F1
#
_cell.length_a   1.000
_cell.length_b   1.000
_cell.length_c   1.000
_cell.angle_alpha   90.00
_cell.angle_beta   90.00
_cell.angle_gamma   90.00
#
_symmetry.space_group_name_H-M   'P 1'
#
loop_
_entity.id
_entity.type
_entity.pdbx_description
1 polymer ?
#
loop_
_entity_poly.entity_id
_entity_poly.type
_entity_poly.pdbx_seq_one_letter_code
_entity_poly.pdbx_strand_id
1 'polypeptide(L)'
;MESTTADVVAACVAAERAAADLAELPLARRSALLTAVADALAADGAALIALADAETALGVEPLRAELARTTAQLRLLADEVLRGDFLQARDEGAVQRVLVPIGPVAVYAASNFPFALSVAGSDTASALAAGCPVVVKAHPGHPRTSRRTEEVVAEALAGAPRGCFSVVHGFTAGSALITDPRIKAAAFTGSQAGGRALFDAAAARPDPIPFYGELGSVNPVFVTRAAIEARGAEIVAGFAGSLSRYNGQLCTSPGLLLLPEGHGLTGELAAAVAALPVAPMLNERIAHGYREGVTRLSTVATRLAGAGAGPQLFQASAADFHGHPELREECFGPASVIVEYRGEDELLALAAAVPGSLTATIHAEPGDTVLARRLVRVLSRRAGRLVWNDWPTGVAVNRATNHGGPWPATTNPLHTSIGTEAVRRFQVPVAVQGVPAEVLPVPGAARHVRDGGPYTWIAPTERPLDGFTLAVKELFAVAGRPLGAGSAARATADPEPTTAEVVTRLVDAGARLVGTTALHEFAFGVTGINHHTGTPVNPSAPGRIPGGSSSGSAAAVADGSARIALATDTGGSVRIPAALCGVVGFKPSHGRYPATGVFPLSPTLDHVGVHARTVADVCRVHRALGHSVSDAPDVLRLGVLTREVEHADTPVREATRAALERLAAAGHKLVDITELPAPEAVLGTSNTIMFFEAAAVHRESLRANAVGYGRDVHDRLVAGAAIAPEDYQRALRHRERVATQVRALFADVDALIGPTVGLLAPPMSVAAEDTALPARLVANTRLANLTGSPAISLPLPGADAPVGLQLTGTSDADLLGHAALVAAVLGQR
;
A
#
# COMPACT_ATOMS: atom_id res chain seq x y z
N MET A 1 8.48 -20.75 38.36
CA MET A 1 7.67 -19.57 38.71
C MET A 1 6.23 -19.98 38.59
N GLU A 2 5.45 -19.75 39.63
CA GLU A 2 4.01 -20.05 39.65
C GLU A 2 3.31 -18.81 40.17
N SER A 3 2.28 -18.34 39.45
CA SER A 3 1.41 -17.27 39.90
C SER A 3 0.29 -17.88 40.75
N THR A 4 0.01 -17.26 41.89
CA THR A 4 -1.14 -17.66 42.72
C THR A 4 -2.44 -17.22 42.06
N THR A 5 -3.57 -17.79 42.48
CA THR A 5 -4.89 -17.31 42.05
C THR A 5 -5.10 -15.83 42.41
N ALA A 6 -4.51 -15.35 43.52
CA ALA A 6 -4.56 -13.94 43.89
C ALA A 6 -3.81 -13.05 42.90
N ASP A 7 -2.66 -13.49 42.38
CA ASP A 7 -1.91 -12.75 41.35
C ASP A 7 -2.69 -12.65 40.04
N VAL A 8 -3.35 -13.74 39.63
CA VAL A 8 -4.23 -13.75 38.45
C VAL A 8 -5.39 -12.77 38.62
N VAL A 9 -6.06 -12.80 39.78
CA VAL A 9 -7.13 -11.86 40.10
C VAL A 9 -6.61 -10.43 40.05
N ALA A 10 -5.45 -10.14 40.64
CA ALA A 10 -4.87 -8.81 40.62
C ALA A 10 -4.56 -8.32 39.19
N ALA A 11 -3.98 -9.18 38.34
CA ALA A 11 -3.72 -8.88 36.93
C ALA A 11 -5.01 -8.59 36.16
N CYS A 12 -6.05 -9.42 36.32
CA CYS A 12 -7.33 -9.20 35.68
C CYS A 12 -8.05 -7.93 36.19
N VAL A 13 -7.85 -7.51 37.45
CA VAL A 13 -8.43 -6.25 37.99
C VAL A 13 -7.71 -5.06 37.37
N ALA A 14 -6.39 -5.13 37.25
CA ALA A 14 -5.61 -4.10 36.58
C ALA A 14 -6.01 -3.98 35.10
N ALA A 15 -6.20 -5.10 34.41
CA ALA A 15 -6.65 -5.14 33.03
C ALA A 15 -8.05 -4.52 32.85
N GLU A 16 -9.02 -4.86 33.70
CA GLU A 16 -10.35 -4.25 33.66
C GLU A 16 -10.29 -2.73 33.84
N ARG A 17 -9.49 -2.24 34.81
CA ARG A 17 -9.30 -0.80 35.04
C ARG A 17 -8.66 -0.08 33.85
N ALA A 18 -7.76 -0.73 33.13
CA ALA A 18 -7.10 -0.18 31.96
C ALA A 18 -7.97 -0.19 30.69
N ALA A 19 -9.09 -0.93 30.68
CA ALA A 19 -9.82 -1.22 29.44
C ALA A 19 -10.41 0.03 28.78
N ALA A 20 -11.07 0.90 29.55
CA ALA A 20 -11.64 2.13 29.04
C ALA A 20 -10.55 3.07 28.51
N ASP A 21 -9.53 3.35 29.33
CA ASP A 21 -8.41 4.23 28.97
C ASP A 21 -7.66 3.74 27.72
N LEU A 22 -7.45 2.42 27.59
CA LEU A 22 -6.79 1.83 26.43
C LEU A 22 -7.67 1.90 25.18
N ALA A 23 -8.98 1.67 25.32
CA ALA A 23 -9.93 1.79 24.23
C ALA A 23 -9.99 3.22 23.67
N GLU A 24 -10.01 4.21 24.57
CA GLU A 24 -10.11 5.64 24.27
C GLU A 24 -8.80 6.29 23.78
N LEU A 25 -7.67 5.58 23.83
CA LEU A 25 -6.43 6.10 23.27
C LEU A 25 -6.61 6.48 21.78
N PRO A 26 -6.10 7.64 21.35
CA PRO A 26 -6.04 7.97 19.94
C PRO A 26 -5.33 6.85 19.15
N LEU A 27 -5.84 6.52 17.96
CA LEU A 27 -5.27 5.47 17.11
C LEU A 27 -3.76 5.66 16.87
N ALA A 28 -3.32 6.91 16.68
CA ALA A 28 -1.90 7.25 16.55
C ALA A 28 -1.06 6.88 17.78
N ARG A 29 -1.60 7.04 18.99
CA ARG A 29 -0.91 6.62 20.22
C ARG A 29 -0.87 5.11 20.35
N ARG A 30 -1.98 4.42 20.05
CA ARG A 30 -2.06 2.96 20.09
C ARG A 30 -1.11 2.31 19.06
N SER A 31 -1.03 2.87 17.85
CA SER A 31 -0.04 2.48 16.84
C SER A 31 1.40 2.68 17.34
N ALA A 32 1.71 3.85 17.91
CA ALA A 32 3.04 4.12 18.45
C ALA A 32 3.45 3.13 19.57
N LEU A 33 2.51 2.67 20.39
CA LEU A 33 2.77 1.64 21.40
C LEU A 33 3.16 0.30 20.77
N LEU A 34 2.45 -0.15 19.72
CA LEU A 34 2.79 -1.39 19.01
C LEU A 34 4.17 -1.30 18.35
N THR A 35 4.49 -0.16 17.72
CA THR A 35 5.81 0.09 17.15
C THR A 35 6.91 0.11 18.22
N ALA A 36 6.66 0.72 19.38
CA ALA A 36 7.61 0.74 20.49
C ALA A 36 7.91 -0.67 21.00
N VAL A 37 6.89 -1.54 21.12
CA VAL A 37 7.10 -2.95 21.47
C VAL A 37 7.94 -3.67 20.39
N ALA A 38 7.67 -3.42 19.11
CA ALA A 38 8.43 -4.02 18.02
C ALA A 38 9.92 -3.61 18.06
N ASP A 39 10.20 -2.34 18.32
CA ASP A 39 11.56 -1.81 18.39
C ASP A 39 12.31 -2.32 19.62
N ALA A 40 11.65 -2.40 20.78
CA ALA A 40 12.24 -2.93 22.01
C ALA A 40 12.60 -4.42 21.89
N LEU A 41 11.73 -5.23 21.28
CA LEU A 41 12.00 -6.65 21.00
C LEU A 41 13.16 -6.82 20.01
N ALA A 42 13.24 -5.97 18.98
CA ALA A 42 14.35 -6.01 18.02
C ALA A 42 15.69 -5.66 18.71
N ALA A 43 15.68 -4.66 19.59
CA ALA A 43 16.86 -4.24 20.33
C ALA A 43 17.37 -5.33 21.30
N ASP A 44 16.47 -6.06 21.97
CA ASP A 44 16.83 -7.14 22.90
C ASP A 44 17.07 -8.51 22.22
N GLY A 45 17.04 -8.54 20.88
CA GLY A 45 16.91 -9.79 20.13
C GLY A 45 18.01 -10.82 20.38
N ALA A 46 19.26 -10.40 20.59
CA ALA A 46 20.35 -11.33 20.88
C ALA A 46 20.15 -12.11 22.20
N ALA A 47 19.69 -11.42 23.25
CA ALA A 47 19.43 -12.03 24.55
C ALA A 47 18.20 -12.95 24.47
N LEU A 48 17.12 -12.49 23.84
CA LEU A 48 15.91 -13.27 23.64
C LEU A 48 16.18 -14.58 22.87
N ILE A 49 16.91 -14.51 21.75
CA ILE A 49 17.24 -15.67 20.94
C ILE A 49 18.08 -16.68 21.73
N ALA A 50 19.07 -16.23 22.50
CA ALA A 50 19.89 -17.11 23.31
C ALA A 50 19.09 -17.84 24.41
N LEU A 51 18.13 -17.15 25.04
CA LEU A 51 17.22 -17.76 26.01
C LEU A 51 16.32 -18.80 25.35
N ALA A 52 15.69 -18.43 24.23
CA ALA A 52 14.76 -19.30 23.52
C ALA A 52 15.46 -20.55 22.98
N ASP A 53 16.68 -20.43 22.46
CA ASP A 53 17.45 -21.55 21.93
C ASP A 53 17.75 -22.58 23.04
N ALA A 54 18.19 -22.09 24.20
CA ALA A 54 18.47 -22.91 25.37
C ALA A 54 17.23 -23.63 25.94
N GLU A 55 16.02 -23.08 25.73
CA GLU A 55 14.78 -23.64 26.25
C GLU A 55 14.03 -24.52 25.23
N THR A 56 14.22 -24.31 23.93
CA THR A 56 13.37 -24.91 22.88
C THR A 56 14.11 -25.82 21.89
N ALA A 57 15.45 -25.76 21.85
CA ALA A 57 16.28 -26.49 20.89
C ALA A 57 15.93 -26.24 19.40
N LEU A 58 15.30 -25.11 19.08
CA LEU A 58 14.91 -24.74 17.71
C LEU A 58 16.09 -24.27 16.86
N GLY A 59 17.17 -23.78 17.46
CA GLY A 59 18.31 -23.21 16.76
C GLY A 59 18.21 -21.70 16.58
N VAL A 60 19.38 -21.04 16.60
CA VAL A 60 19.53 -19.58 16.54
C VAL A 60 18.90 -18.96 15.28
N GLU A 61 19.14 -19.52 14.09
CA GLU A 61 18.64 -18.94 12.83
C GLU A 61 17.10 -19.00 12.71
N PRO A 62 16.45 -20.15 12.96
CA PRO A 62 14.99 -20.23 13.12
C PRO A 62 14.41 -19.16 14.05
N LEU A 63 15.00 -19.02 15.25
CA LEU A 63 14.54 -18.09 16.26
C LEU A 63 14.74 -16.63 15.86
N ARG A 64 15.83 -16.33 15.15
CA ARG A 64 16.05 -14.99 14.57
C ARG A 64 14.98 -14.65 13.53
N ALA A 65 14.66 -15.58 12.64
CA ALA A 65 13.60 -15.39 11.65
C ALA A 65 12.22 -15.22 12.30
N GLU A 66 11.95 -15.96 13.37
CA GLU A 66 10.71 -15.86 14.13
C GLU A 66 10.59 -14.51 14.87
N LEU A 67 11.65 -14.05 15.52
CA LEU A 67 11.66 -12.74 16.18
C LEU A 67 11.48 -11.61 15.16
N ALA A 68 12.17 -11.68 14.01
CA ALA A 68 11.99 -10.74 12.91
C ALA A 68 10.52 -10.70 12.44
N ARG A 69 9.90 -11.88 12.26
CA ARG A 69 8.47 -11.99 11.94
C ARG A 69 7.59 -11.35 13.01
N THR A 70 7.89 -11.56 14.29
CA THR A 70 7.13 -11.00 15.42
C THR A 70 7.12 -9.47 15.37
N THR A 71 8.30 -8.86 15.20
CA THR A 71 8.41 -7.39 15.12
C THR A 71 7.77 -6.82 13.84
N ALA A 72 7.87 -7.52 12.70
CA ALA A 72 7.20 -7.13 11.47
C ALA A 72 5.68 -7.17 11.60
N GLN A 73 5.13 -8.15 12.30
CA GLN A 73 3.69 -8.28 12.54
C GLN A 73 3.16 -7.17 13.45
N LEU A 74 3.90 -6.81 14.51
CA LEU A 74 3.56 -5.68 15.36
C LEU A 74 3.50 -4.37 14.56
N ARG A 75 4.47 -4.12 13.66
CA ARG A 75 4.47 -2.95 12.78
C ARG A 75 3.32 -2.98 11.77
N LEU A 76 3.03 -4.13 11.17
CA LEU A 76 1.88 -4.30 10.29
C LEU A 76 0.56 -3.94 10.99
N LEU A 77 0.39 -4.37 12.24
CA LEU A 77 -0.79 -4.03 13.05
C LEU A 77 -0.79 -2.57 13.51
N ALA A 78 0.39 -1.98 13.76
CA ALA A 78 0.51 -0.56 14.04
C ALA A 78 0.03 0.29 12.86
N ASP A 79 0.38 -0.09 11.63
CA ASP A 79 -0.09 0.55 10.40
C ASP A 79 -1.60 0.34 10.21
N GLU A 80 -2.10 -0.87 10.49
CA GLU A 80 -3.54 -1.18 10.45
C GLU A 80 -4.35 -0.29 11.42
N VAL A 81 -3.84 -0.12 12.64
CA VAL A 81 -4.46 0.74 13.66
C VAL A 81 -4.51 2.19 13.20
N LEU A 82 -3.44 2.71 12.57
CA LEU A 82 -3.43 4.08 12.05
C LEU A 82 -4.50 4.31 10.98
N ARG A 83 -4.72 3.31 10.12
CA ARG A 83 -5.70 3.40 9.05
C ARG A 83 -7.14 3.32 9.57
N GLY A 84 -7.37 2.56 10.63
CA GLY A 84 -8.69 2.41 11.25
C GLY A 84 -9.63 1.45 10.53
N ASP A 85 -9.18 0.70 9.51
CA ASP A 85 -10.04 -0.20 8.72
C ASP A 85 -10.71 -1.27 9.59
N PHE A 86 -10.00 -1.76 10.61
CA PHE A 86 -10.49 -2.71 11.61
C PHE A 86 -11.70 -2.23 12.43
N LEU A 87 -12.02 -0.93 12.44
CA LEU A 87 -13.21 -0.41 13.12
C LEU A 87 -14.51 -0.75 12.37
N GLN A 88 -14.42 -1.07 11.07
CA GLN A 88 -15.55 -1.38 10.18
C GLN A 88 -16.75 -0.43 10.35
N ALA A 89 -16.48 0.86 10.50
CA ALA A 89 -17.51 1.87 10.71
C ALA A 89 -18.50 1.92 9.53
N ARG A 90 -19.80 2.01 9.85
CA ARG A 90 -20.92 2.14 8.90
C ARG A 90 -21.84 3.25 9.38
N ASP A 91 -22.33 4.06 8.45
CA ASP A 91 -23.25 5.17 8.73
C ASP A 91 -24.41 5.14 7.73
N GLU A 92 -25.61 4.84 8.23
CA GLU A 92 -26.86 4.81 7.48
C GLU A 92 -27.81 5.91 7.97
N GLY A 93 -27.24 7.06 8.39
CA GLY A 93 -27.97 8.24 8.86
C GLY A 93 -28.49 8.07 10.28
N ALA A 94 -29.70 7.53 10.44
CA ALA A 94 -30.31 7.38 11.76
C ALA A 94 -29.58 6.35 12.64
N VAL A 95 -28.91 5.37 12.02
CA VAL A 95 -28.19 4.29 12.68
C VAL A 95 -26.76 4.27 12.18
N GLN A 96 -25.82 4.29 13.12
CA GLN A 96 -24.39 4.11 12.88
C GLN A 96 -23.94 2.83 13.56
N ARG A 97 -22.90 2.18 13.02
CA ARG A 97 -22.31 0.98 13.61
C ARG A 97 -20.79 1.07 13.57
N VAL A 98 -20.15 0.66 14.67
CA VAL A 98 -18.69 0.55 14.76
C VAL A 98 -18.31 -0.70 15.55
N LEU A 99 -17.11 -1.22 15.32
CA LEU A 99 -16.51 -2.26 16.15
C LEU A 99 -15.73 -1.61 17.30
N VAL A 100 -16.03 -2.00 18.53
CA VAL A 100 -15.34 -1.55 19.75
C VAL A 100 -14.62 -2.72 20.42
N PRO A 101 -13.53 -2.49 21.18
CA PRO A 101 -12.85 -3.55 21.92
C PRO A 101 -13.81 -4.30 22.86
N ILE A 102 -13.65 -5.63 22.94
CA ILE A 102 -14.51 -6.50 23.76
C ILE A 102 -14.21 -6.40 25.27
N GLY A 103 -13.02 -5.93 25.64
CA GLY A 103 -12.53 -5.85 27.03
C GLY A 103 -11.24 -6.65 27.25
N PRO A 104 -10.86 -6.97 28.50
CA PRO A 104 -9.65 -7.72 28.79
C PRO A 104 -9.59 -9.10 28.11
N VAL A 105 -8.44 -9.44 27.53
CA VAL A 105 -8.22 -10.69 26.77
C VAL A 105 -7.19 -11.57 27.48
N ALA A 106 -7.52 -12.85 27.64
CA ALA A 106 -6.58 -13.87 28.07
C ALA A 106 -5.83 -14.46 26.86
N VAL A 107 -4.50 -14.51 26.90
CA VAL A 107 -3.69 -15.11 25.82
C VAL A 107 -2.86 -16.26 26.37
N TYR A 108 -2.95 -17.45 25.77
CA TYR A 108 -2.17 -18.62 26.16
C TYR A 108 -1.06 -18.87 25.15
N ALA A 109 0.18 -18.64 25.57
CA ALA A 109 1.36 -18.75 24.70
C ALA A 109 1.57 -20.18 24.19
N ALA A 110 1.91 -20.31 22.90
CA ALA A 110 2.28 -21.55 22.24
C ALA A 110 3.67 -22.04 22.67
N SER A 111 3.93 -23.34 22.56
CA SER A 111 5.25 -23.91 22.85
C SER A 111 6.25 -23.81 21.70
N ASN A 112 5.77 -23.94 20.46
CA ASN A 112 6.57 -24.16 19.26
C ASN A 112 6.99 -22.87 18.54
N PHE A 113 6.42 -21.75 18.96
CA PHE A 113 6.76 -20.41 18.49
C PHE A 113 6.94 -19.50 19.71
N PRO A 114 8.12 -19.54 20.37
CA PRO A 114 8.39 -18.81 21.62
C PRO A 114 8.31 -17.29 21.49
N PHE A 115 8.24 -16.75 20.28
CA PHE A 115 8.02 -15.32 20.01
C PHE A 115 6.70 -15.07 19.29
N ALA A 116 6.53 -15.60 18.07
CA ALA A 116 5.47 -15.16 17.15
C ALA A 116 4.06 -15.55 17.58
N LEU A 117 3.92 -16.58 18.41
CA LEU A 117 2.64 -17.05 18.99
C LEU A 117 2.73 -17.16 20.53
N SER A 118 3.53 -16.29 21.14
CA SER A 118 3.81 -16.31 22.59
C SER A 118 3.51 -14.94 23.21
N VAL A 119 4.29 -14.51 24.21
CA VAL A 119 4.04 -13.34 25.06
C VAL A 119 3.76 -12.06 24.28
N ALA A 120 4.57 -11.76 23.28
CA ALA A 120 4.38 -10.62 22.36
C ALA A 120 3.94 -11.07 20.96
N GLY A 121 3.31 -12.25 20.88
CA GLY A 121 2.91 -12.87 19.63
C GLY A 121 1.64 -12.27 19.03
N SER A 122 1.11 -12.96 18.02
CA SER A 122 -0.03 -12.49 17.22
C SER A 122 -1.26 -12.12 18.02
N ASP A 123 -1.61 -12.91 19.02
CA ASP A 123 -2.81 -12.68 19.81
C ASP A 123 -2.67 -11.44 20.71
N THR A 124 -1.54 -11.31 21.40
CA THR A 124 -1.22 -10.12 22.21
C THR A 124 -1.23 -8.87 21.34
N ALA A 125 -0.52 -8.90 20.20
CA ALA A 125 -0.44 -7.77 19.28
C ALA A 125 -1.82 -7.37 18.73
N SER A 126 -2.63 -8.35 18.32
CA SER A 126 -3.98 -8.12 17.78
C SER A 126 -4.95 -7.60 18.83
N ALA A 127 -4.88 -8.08 20.07
CA ALA A 127 -5.71 -7.61 21.18
C ALA A 127 -5.35 -6.17 21.57
N LEU A 128 -4.06 -5.84 21.70
CA LEU A 128 -3.61 -4.48 21.95
C LEU A 128 -4.00 -3.53 20.80
N ALA A 129 -3.90 -3.99 19.54
CA ALA A 129 -4.35 -3.24 18.36
C ALA A 129 -5.85 -2.95 18.39
N ALA A 130 -6.68 -3.91 18.83
CA ALA A 130 -8.11 -3.70 19.04
C ALA A 130 -8.43 -2.70 20.16
N GLY A 131 -7.46 -2.41 21.04
CA GLY A 131 -7.65 -1.61 22.25
C GLY A 131 -8.02 -2.43 23.49
N CYS A 132 -7.70 -3.73 23.51
CA CYS A 132 -7.96 -4.62 24.62
C CYS A 132 -6.72 -4.82 25.51
N PRO A 133 -6.84 -4.68 26.84
CA PRO A 133 -5.81 -5.11 27.78
C PRO A 133 -5.56 -6.61 27.68
N VAL A 134 -4.32 -7.06 27.89
CA VAL A 134 -3.94 -8.46 27.75
C VAL A 134 -3.35 -9.02 29.04
N VAL A 135 -3.86 -10.18 29.45
CA VAL A 135 -3.23 -11.01 30.48
C VAL A 135 -2.74 -12.30 29.82
N VAL A 136 -1.43 -12.44 29.68
CA VAL A 136 -0.82 -13.60 29.04
C VAL A 136 -0.54 -14.69 30.08
N LYS A 137 -1.00 -15.91 29.82
CA LYS A 137 -0.50 -17.10 30.49
C LYS A 137 0.74 -17.61 29.75
N ALA A 138 1.91 -17.49 30.37
CA ALA A 138 3.18 -17.95 29.81
C ALA A 138 3.24 -19.48 29.66
N HIS A 139 3.86 -19.95 28.58
CA HIS A 139 4.06 -21.37 28.35
C HIS A 139 5.20 -21.91 29.25
N PRO A 140 5.02 -23.08 29.93
CA PRO A 140 6.06 -23.64 30.80
C PRO A 140 7.28 -24.17 30.04
N GLY A 141 7.22 -24.24 28.71
CA GLY A 141 8.32 -24.71 27.86
C GLY A 141 9.42 -23.68 27.60
N HIS A 142 9.19 -22.39 27.89
CA HIS A 142 10.19 -21.34 27.71
C HIS A 142 10.03 -20.20 28.75
N PRO A 143 10.07 -20.53 30.06
CA PRO A 143 9.74 -19.60 31.13
C PRO A 143 10.70 -18.41 31.23
N ARG A 144 11.99 -18.57 30.91
CA ARG A 144 12.98 -17.47 30.93
C ARG A 144 12.77 -16.55 29.75
N THR A 145 12.52 -17.11 28.56
CA THR A 145 12.20 -16.34 27.35
C THR A 145 10.93 -15.51 27.57
N SER A 146 9.89 -16.10 28.16
CA SER A 146 8.65 -15.39 28.48
C SER A 146 8.87 -14.25 29.48
N ARG A 147 9.65 -14.46 30.55
CA ARG A 147 9.96 -13.40 31.52
C ARG A 147 10.74 -12.26 30.87
N ARG A 148 11.77 -12.56 30.08
CA ARG A 148 12.54 -11.50 29.42
C ARG A 148 11.68 -10.71 28.44
N THR A 149 10.80 -11.40 27.71
CA THR A 149 9.83 -10.74 26.82
C THR A 149 8.87 -9.85 27.61
N GLU A 150 8.38 -10.30 28.77
CA GLU A 150 7.55 -9.50 29.67
C GLU A 150 8.26 -8.20 30.10
N GLU A 151 9.51 -8.28 30.55
CA GLU A 151 10.30 -7.11 30.96
C GLU A 151 10.42 -6.10 29.82
N VAL A 152 10.78 -6.56 28.62
CA VAL A 152 10.95 -5.72 27.42
C VAL A 152 9.62 -5.07 27.01
N VAL A 153 8.53 -5.83 27.00
CA VAL A 153 7.20 -5.30 26.64
C VAL A 153 6.69 -4.31 27.69
N ALA A 154 6.88 -4.61 28.97
CA ALA A 154 6.46 -3.73 30.07
C ALA A 154 7.21 -2.38 30.03
N GLU A 155 8.51 -2.39 29.72
CA GLU A 155 9.30 -1.17 29.52
C GLU A 155 8.80 -0.36 28.31
N ALA A 156 8.57 -1.02 27.18
CA ALA A 156 8.04 -0.38 25.97
C ALA A 156 6.64 0.23 26.17
N LEU A 157 5.83 -0.37 27.05
CA LEU A 157 4.47 0.08 27.38
C LEU A 157 4.40 0.97 28.63
N ALA A 158 5.53 1.48 29.15
CA ALA A 158 5.53 2.33 30.34
C ALA A 158 4.66 3.61 30.22
N GLY A 159 4.42 4.09 29.00
CA GLY A 159 3.53 5.22 28.69
C GLY A 159 2.08 4.84 28.37
N ALA A 160 1.71 3.56 28.47
CA ALA A 160 0.36 3.06 28.24
C ALA A 160 -0.46 3.00 29.57
N PRO A 161 -1.79 2.85 29.50
CA PRO A 161 -2.62 2.67 30.70
C PRO A 161 -2.12 1.50 31.56
N ARG A 162 -1.97 1.76 32.86
CA ARG A 162 -1.43 0.78 33.81
C ARG A 162 -2.37 -0.43 33.89
N GLY A 163 -1.83 -1.61 33.57
CA GLY A 163 -2.61 -2.86 33.52
C GLY A 163 -2.99 -3.29 32.10
N CYS A 164 -2.61 -2.54 31.05
CA CYS A 164 -2.84 -2.95 29.66
C CYS A 164 -2.12 -4.25 29.26
N PHE A 165 -1.09 -4.66 29.99
CA PHE A 165 -0.33 -5.88 29.73
C PHE A 165 0.17 -6.48 31.05
N SER A 166 0.06 -7.80 31.21
CA SER A 166 0.61 -8.56 32.35
C SER A 166 0.84 -10.02 31.97
N VAL A 167 1.77 -10.70 32.64
CA VAL A 167 2.03 -12.13 32.43
C VAL A 167 1.84 -12.92 33.72
N VAL A 168 1.24 -14.11 33.61
CA VAL A 168 1.07 -15.07 34.70
C VAL A 168 1.63 -16.43 34.32
N HIS A 169 2.08 -17.20 35.32
CA HIS A 169 2.74 -18.48 35.13
C HIS A 169 1.98 -19.60 35.84
N GLY A 170 2.04 -20.81 35.28
CA GLY A 170 1.48 -22.01 35.92
C GLY A 170 0.17 -22.50 35.32
N PHE A 171 -0.13 -23.79 35.50
CA PHE A 171 -1.38 -24.39 34.99
C PHE A 171 -2.59 -23.94 35.81
N THR A 172 -2.47 -23.87 37.13
CA THR A 172 -3.52 -23.37 38.03
C THR A 172 -3.88 -21.92 37.69
N ALA A 173 -2.88 -21.09 37.39
CA ALA A 173 -3.10 -19.72 36.93
C ALA A 173 -3.88 -19.69 35.60
N GLY A 174 -3.58 -20.60 34.67
CA GLY A 174 -4.33 -20.74 33.41
C GLY A 174 -5.80 -21.08 33.61
N SER A 175 -6.12 -22.02 34.52
CA SER A 175 -7.52 -22.36 34.84
C SER A 175 -8.25 -21.24 35.57
N ALA A 176 -7.56 -20.51 36.45
CA ALA A 176 -8.12 -19.33 37.11
C ALA A 176 -8.39 -18.19 36.11
N LEU A 177 -7.46 -17.95 35.18
CA LEU A 177 -7.56 -16.88 34.20
C LEU A 177 -8.77 -17.05 33.28
N ILE A 178 -8.99 -18.25 32.73
CA ILE A 178 -10.10 -18.48 31.78
C ILE A 178 -11.47 -18.35 32.45
N THR A 179 -11.57 -18.56 33.75
CA THR A 179 -12.83 -18.51 34.52
C THR A 179 -13.08 -17.17 35.20
N ASP A 180 -12.12 -16.25 35.14
CA ASP A 180 -12.22 -14.94 35.77
C ASP A 180 -13.27 -14.04 35.06
N PRO A 181 -14.30 -13.51 35.78
CA PRO A 181 -15.41 -12.78 35.17
C PRO A 181 -15.02 -11.51 34.40
N ARG A 182 -13.82 -10.98 34.64
CA ARG A 182 -13.30 -9.76 34.01
C ARG A 182 -12.67 -10.00 32.64
N ILE A 183 -12.22 -11.22 32.35
CA ILE A 183 -11.79 -11.61 31.01
C ILE A 183 -13.04 -11.71 30.11
N LYS A 184 -12.96 -11.11 28.91
CA LYS A 184 -14.04 -11.00 27.93
C LYS A 184 -13.79 -11.74 26.62
N ALA A 185 -12.56 -12.19 26.38
CA ALA A 185 -12.23 -13.14 25.32
C ALA A 185 -10.95 -13.90 25.67
N ALA A 186 -10.73 -15.04 25.04
CA ALA A 186 -9.49 -15.80 25.18
C ALA A 186 -8.95 -16.28 23.84
N ALA A 187 -7.62 -16.27 23.69
CA ALA A 187 -6.92 -16.83 22.55
C ALA A 187 -5.88 -17.86 23.02
N PHE A 188 -5.76 -18.97 22.29
CA PHE A 188 -4.95 -20.12 22.69
C PHE A 188 -4.36 -20.82 21.48
N THR A 189 -3.06 -21.08 21.51
CA THR A 189 -2.45 -22.00 20.56
C THR A 189 -1.81 -23.16 21.30
N GLY A 190 -2.20 -24.40 20.98
CA GLY A 190 -1.66 -25.57 21.66
C GLY A 190 -2.42 -26.87 21.37
N SER A 191 -2.35 -27.84 22.28
CA SER A 191 -2.94 -29.16 22.03
C SER A 191 -4.47 -29.14 22.00
N GLN A 192 -5.07 -30.03 21.20
CA GLN A 192 -6.52 -30.19 21.12
C GLN A 192 -7.16 -30.48 22.49
N ALA A 193 -6.57 -31.36 23.30
CA ALA A 193 -7.11 -31.68 24.63
C ALA A 193 -7.09 -30.46 25.57
N GLY A 194 -5.98 -29.72 25.61
CA GLY A 194 -5.84 -28.54 26.46
C GLY A 194 -6.75 -27.40 26.01
N GLY A 195 -6.77 -27.11 24.72
CA GLY A 195 -7.63 -26.06 24.17
C GLY A 195 -9.11 -26.41 24.27
N ARG A 196 -9.50 -27.69 24.12
CA ARG A 196 -10.89 -28.11 24.34
C ARG A 196 -11.32 -27.90 25.79
N ALA A 197 -10.48 -28.26 26.76
CA ALA A 197 -10.79 -28.05 28.17
C ALA A 197 -10.98 -26.57 28.52
N LEU A 198 -10.13 -25.68 27.98
CA LEU A 198 -10.26 -24.23 28.17
C LEU A 198 -11.48 -23.66 27.43
N PHE A 199 -11.78 -24.15 26.22
CA PHE A 199 -12.98 -23.79 25.47
C PHE A 199 -14.25 -24.16 26.25
N ASP A 200 -14.33 -25.38 26.77
CA ASP A 200 -15.47 -25.82 27.58
C ASP A 200 -15.59 -24.97 28.86
N ALA A 201 -14.47 -24.65 29.52
CA ALA A 201 -14.46 -23.78 30.69
C ALA A 201 -14.93 -22.36 30.36
N ALA A 202 -14.52 -21.79 29.22
CA ALA A 202 -14.97 -20.48 28.75
C ALA A 202 -16.48 -20.46 28.43
N ALA A 203 -16.99 -21.53 27.81
CA ALA A 203 -18.40 -21.67 27.46
C ALA A 203 -19.29 -21.93 28.69
N ALA A 204 -18.77 -22.59 29.73
CA ALA A 204 -19.50 -22.93 30.94
C ALA A 204 -19.60 -21.79 31.98
N ARG A 205 -18.97 -20.63 31.73
CA ARG A 205 -19.05 -19.45 32.60
C ARG A 205 -20.49 -18.92 32.70
N PRO A 206 -20.84 -18.23 33.80
CA PRO A 206 -22.10 -17.49 33.88
C PRO A 206 -22.26 -16.43 32.77
N ASP A 207 -21.16 -15.80 32.38
CA ASP A 207 -21.02 -14.92 31.20
C ASP A 207 -20.03 -15.60 30.23
N PRO A 208 -20.53 -16.44 29.29
CA PRO A 208 -19.69 -17.15 28.33
C PRO A 208 -18.91 -16.18 27.45
N ILE A 209 -17.64 -16.48 27.21
CA ILE A 209 -16.75 -15.63 26.41
C ILE A 209 -16.30 -16.33 25.13
N PRO A 210 -16.05 -15.60 24.03
CA PRO A 210 -15.44 -16.17 22.84
C PRO A 210 -14.05 -16.72 23.17
N PHE A 211 -13.79 -17.94 22.68
CA PHE A 211 -12.51 -18.63 22.80
C PHE A 211 -11.99 -18.96 21.41
N TYR A 212 -10.82 -18.43 21.07
CA TYR A 212 -10.13 -18.58 19.79
C TYR A 212 -8.94 -19.52 19.99
N GLY A 213 -9.17 -20.81 19.80
CA GLY A 213 -8.16 -21.85 19.96
C GLY A 213 -7.68 -22.35 18.62
N GLU A 214 -6.38 -22.29 18.35
CA GLU A 214 -5.67 -23.06 17.33
C GLU A 214 -5.16 -24.35 17.94
N LEU A 215 -5.67 -25.47 17.44
CA LEU A 215 -5.49 -26.78 18.08
C LEU A 215 -4.61 -27.69 17.22
N GLY A 216 -5.18 -28.79 16.72
CA GLY A 216 -4.47 -29.78 15.90
C GLY A 216 -4.98 -29.85 14.47
N SER A 217 -4.06 -30.10 13.53
CA SER A 217 -4.34 -30.17 12.09
C SER A 217 -3.40 -31.15 11.39
N VAL A 218 -3.95 -32.01 10.52
CA VAL A 218 -3.14 -32.94 9.72
C VAL A 218 -2.62 -32.35 8.39
N ASN A 219 -3.20 -31.24 7.94
CA ASN A 219 -2.77 -30.49 6.74
C ASN A 219 -2.64 -31.39 5.49
N PRO A 220 -3.76 -31.97 4.99
CA PRO A 220 -3.73 -32.96 3.92
C PRO A 220 -3.13 -32.40 2.63
N VAL A 221 -2.27 -33.20 1.99
CA VAL A 221 -1.66 -32.90 0.69
C VAL A 221 -2.19 -33.90 -0.33
N PHE A 222 -2.91 -33.42 -1.33
CA PHE A 222 -3.49 -34.21 -2.40
C PHE A 222 -2.62 -34.11 -3.65
N VAL A 223 -2.10 -35.23 -4.15
CA VAL A 223 -1.26 -35.25 -5.35
C VAL A 223 -1.96 -36.03 -6.45
N THR A 224 -2.12 -35.42 -7.62
CA THR A 224 -2.71 -36.08 -8.79
C THR A 224 -1.73 -37.01 -9.48
N ARG A 225 -2.25 -37.94 -10.28
CA ARG A 225 -1.43 -38.83 -11.12
C ARG A 225 -0.55 -38.04 -12.09
N ALA A 226 -1.11 -37.04 -12.76
CA ALA A 226 -0.36 -36.20 -13.69
C ALA A 226 0.78 -35.42 -13.00
N ALA A 227 0.57 -34.95 -11.77
CA ALA A 227 1.61 -34.26 -11.01
C ALA A 227 2.78 -35.20 -10.63
N ILE A 228 2.51 -36.46 -10.32
CA ILE A 228 3.55 -37.46 -10.07
C ILE A 228 4.33 -37.76 -11.35
N GLU A 229 3.64 -37.97 -12.46
CA GLU A 229 4.28 -38.25 -13.76
C GLU A 229 5.16 -37.08 -14.22
N ALA A 230 4.71 -35.85 -14.00
CA ALA A 230 5.45 -34.66 -14.42
C ALA A 230 6.57 -34.25 -13.44
N ARG A 231 6.32 -34.38 -12.13
CA ARG A 231 7.12 -33.72 -11.08
C ARG A 231 7.38 -34.62 -9.85
N GLY A 232 7.33 -35.94 -9.98
CA GLY A 232 7.51 -36.87 -8.86
C GLY A 232 8.73 -36.58 -7.98
N ALA A 233 9.90 -36.37 -8.59
CA ALA A 233 11.13 -36.05 -7.85
C ALA A 233 11.06 -34.71 -7.09
N GLU A 234 10.46 -33.67 -7.67
CA GLU A 234 10.24 -32.37 -7.03
C GLU A 234 9.29 -32.52 -5.83
N ILE A 235 8.23 -33.31 -5.98
CA ILE A 235 7.25 -33.57 -4.93
C ILE A 235 7.88 -34.31 -3.75
N VAL A 236 8.74 -35.32 -4.01
CA VAL A 236 9.49 -36.03 -2.97
C VAL A 236 10.40 -35.06 -2.20
N ALA A 237 11.19 -34.26 -2.91
CA ALA A 237 12.12 -33.31 -2.30
C ALA A 237 11.37 -32.24 -1.48
N GLY A 238 10.30 -31.68 -2.05
CA GLY A 238 9.46 -30.70 -1.40
C GLY A 238 8.75 -31.24 -0.14
N PHE A 239 8.27 -32.48 -0.20
CA PHE A 239 7.63 -33.15 0.94
C PHE A 239 8.62 -33.30 2.10
N ALA A 240 9.80 -33.85 1.84
CA ALA A 240 10.83 -34.04 2.84
C ALA A 240 11.30 -32.69 3.43
N GLY A 241 11.47 -31.67 2.58
CA GLY A 241 11.78 -30.31 3.02
C GLY A 241 10.69 -29.70 3.92
N SER A 242 9.42 -29.89 3.56
CA SER A 242 8.30 -29.40 4.36
C SER A 242 8.17 -30.15 5.70
N LEU A 243 8.32 -31.47 5.72
CA LEU A 243 8.22 -32.29 6.94
C LEU A 243 9.37 -32.04 7.93
N SER A 244 10.57 -31.74 7.42
CA SER A 244 11.76 -31.51 8.25
C SER A 244 11.84 -30.12 8.89
N ARG A 245 11.06 -29.16 8.42
CA ARG A 245 11.08 -27.78 8.94
C ARG A 245 10.73 -27.76 10.43
N TYR A 246 11.61 -27.20 11.24
CA TYR A 246 11.53 -27.20 12.72
C TYR A 246 11.29 -28.59 13.32
N ASN A 247 11.88 -29.63 12.70
CA ASN A 247 11.70 -31.02 13.09
C ASN A 247 10.20 -31.43 13.09
N GLY A 248 9.42 -30.92 12.13
CA GLY A 248 7.98 -31.20 12.02
C GLY A 248 7.10 -30.55 13.10
N GLN A 249 7.64 -29.70 13.97
CA GLN A 249 6.93 -29.08 15.09
C GLN A 249 6.15 -27.81 14.67
N LEU A 250 5.48 -27.90 13.52
CA LEU A 250 4.66 -26.86 12.93
C LEU A 250 3.19 -27.31 12.92
N CYS A 251 2.27 -26.42 13.33
CA CYS A 251 0.83 -26.67 13.20
C CYS A 251 0.38 -26.88 11.73
N THR A 252 1.19 -26.43 10.78
CA THR A 252 1.01 -26.59 9.33
C THR A 252 1.92 -27.66 8.72
N SER A 253 2.47 -28.59 9.52
CA SER A 253 3.26 -29.73 9.01
C SER A 253 2.37 -30.68 8.18
N PRO A 254 2.82 -31.18 7.02
CA PRO A 254 2.03 -32.08 6.16
C PRO A 254 1.97 -33.50 6.75
N GLY A 255 1.03 -33.74 7.65
CA GLY A 255 0.84 -35.02 8.36
C GLY A 255 0.12 -36.10 7.54
N LEU A 256 -0.52 -35.73 6.42
CA LEU A 256 -1.25 -36.66 5.56
C LEU A 256 -0.95 -36.38 4.07
N LEU A 257 -0.50 -37.39 3.34
CA LEU A 257 -0.18 -37.33 1.92
C LEU A 257 -1.06 -38.33 1.14
N LEU A 258 -1.89 -37.84 0.23
CA LEU A 258 -2.79 -38.67 -0.57
C LEU A 258 -2.22 -38.85 -1.98
N LEU A 259 -1.89 -40.09 -2.32
CA LEU A 259 -1.23 -40.46 -3.58
C LEU A 259 -2.09 -41.47 -4.36
N PRO A 260 -2.08 -41.46 -5.70
CA PRO A 260 -2.75 -42.48 -6.48
C PRO A 260 -2.09 -43.86 -6.24
N GLU A 261 -2.90 -44.92 -6.22
CA GLU A 261 -2.39 -46.28 -6.16
C GLU A 261 -1.43 -46.56 -7.33
N GLY A 262 -0.31 -47.20 -7.01
CA GLY A 262 0.76 -47.45 -7.98
C GLY A 262 1.56 -46.20 -8.36
N HIS A 263 1.66 -45.20 -7.47
CA HIS A 263 2.39 -43.95 -7.72
C HIS A 263 3.91 -44.12 -7.97
N GLY A 264 4.51 -45.26 -7.59
CA GLY A 264 5.91 -45.57 -7.87
C GLY A 264 6.96 -44.83 -7.01
N LEU A 265 6.56 -43.91 -6.12
CA LEU A 265 7.47 -43.08 -5.31
C LEU A 265 7.74 -43.64 -3.90
N THR A 266 7.22 -44.82 -3.53
CA THR A 266 7.28 -45.34 -2.15
C THR A 266 8.72 -45.43 -1.63
N GLY A 267 9.64 -45.96 -2.43
CA GLY A 267 11.06 -46.07 -2.07
C GLY A 267 11.75 -44.71 -1.97
N GLU A 268 11.46 -43.78 -2.88
CA GLU A 268 12.04 -42.43 -2.87
C GLU A 268 11.57 -41.60 -1.67
N LEU A 269 10.27 -41.65 -1.34
CA LEU A 269 9.71 -41.00 -0.15
C LEU A 269 10.29 -41.59 1.14
N ALA A 270 10.38 -42.92 1.23
CA ALA A 270 10.97 -43.59 2.37
C ALA A 270 12.45 -43.21 2.56
N ALA A 271 13.23 -43.21 1.48
CA ALA A 271 14.64 -42.81 1.51
C ALA A 271 14.81 -41.33 1.88
N ALA A 272 13.99 -40.44 1.32
CA ALA A 272 14.04 -39.01 1.61
C ALA A 272 13.72 -38.72 3.08
N VAL A 273 12.70 -39.36 3.67
CA VAL A 273 12.35 -39.20 5.09
C VAL A 273 13.42 -39.84 6.00
N ALA A 274 13.96 -41.01 5.64
CA ALA A 274 15.03 -41.66 6.42
C ALA A 274 16.34 -40.85 6.45
N ALA A 275 16.59 -40.03 5.43
CA ALA A 275 17.76 -39.16 5.34
C ALA A 275 17.62 -37.84 6.14
N LEU A 276 16.42 -37.52 6.64
CA LEU A 276 16.20 -36.32 7.44
C LEU A 276 16.92 -36.42 8.79
N PRO A 277 17.51 -35.31 9.28
CA PRO A 277 18.24 -35.31 10.54
C PRO A 277 17.32 -35.58 11.73
N VAL A 278 17.81 -36.35 12.70
CA VAL A 278 17.15 -36.52 14.00
C VAL A 278 17.52 -35.34 14.89
N ALA A 279 16.54 -34.54 15.28
CA ALA A 279 16.70 -33.43 16.20
C ALA A 279 15.87 -33.64 17.49
N PRO A 280 16.26 -33.02 18.62
CA PRO A 280 15.44 -33.02 19.82
C PRO A 280 14.09 -32.33 19.57
N MET A 281 13.06 -32.76 20.32
CA MET A 281 11.79 -32.03 20.40
C MET A 281 11.92 -30.87 21.38
N LEU A 282 10.96 -29.93 21.32
CA LEU A 282 10.91 -28.71 22.14
C LEU A 282 11.06 -28.97 23.65
N ASN A 283 10.56 -30.10 24.15
CA ASN A 283 10.72 -30.56 25.53
C ASN A 283 10.30 -32.03 25.66
N GLU A 284 10.54 -32.62 26.83
CA GLU A 284 10.25 -34.04 27.09
C GLU A 284 8.75 -34.39 26.98
N ARG A 285 7.85 -33.46 27.34
CA ARG A 285 6.40 -33.70 27.22
C ARG A 285 5.99 -33.86 25.75
N ILE A 286 6.52 -33.01 24.87
CA ILE A 286 6.26 -33.10 23.42
C ILE A 286 6.95 -34.34 22.84
N ALA A 287 8.18 -34.65 23.27
CA ALA A 287 8.87 -35.87 22.87
C ALA A 287 8.10 -37.14 23.24
N HIS A 288 7.50 -37.19 24.44
CA HIS A 288 6.66 -38.29 24.87
C HIS A 288 5.39 -38.39 24.03
N GLY A 289 4.66 -37.28 23.84
CA GLY A 289 3.45 -37.27 23.02
C GLY A 289 3.69 -37.70 21.56
N TYR A 290 4.83 -37.31 20.98
CA TYR A 290 5.25 -37.78 19.66
C TYR A 290 5.47 -39.29 19.63
N ARG A 291 6.20 -39.84 20.61
CA ARG A 291 6.43 -41.30 20.68
C ARG A 291 5.13 -42.07 20.82
N GLU A 292 4.19 -41.60 21.63
CA GLU A 292 2.87 -42.22 21.75
C GLU A 292 2.07 -42.15 20.45
N GLY A 293 2.10 -41.01 19.75
CA GLY A 293 1.46 -40.86 18.43
C GLY A 293 2.03 -41.83 17.39
N VAL A 294 3.36 -41.93 17.32
CA VAL A 294 4.07 -42.89 16.46
C VAL A 294 3.70 -44.34 16.81
N THR A 295 3.59 -44.68 18.09
CA THR A 295 3.14 -46.01 18.52
C THR A 295 1.72 -46.29 18.07
N ARG A 296 0.78 -45.35 18.24
CA ARG A 296 -0.60 -45.51 17.77
C ARG A 296 -0.67 -45.72 16.26
N LEU A 297 0.02 -44.88 15.48
CA LEU A 297 0.06 -45.03 14.01
C LEU A 297 0.62 -46.40 13.58
N SER A 298 1.61 -46.93 14.30
CA SER A 298 2.21 -48.24 13.99
C SER A 298 1.26 -49.43 14.19
N THR A 299 0.14 -49.24 14.90
CA THR A 299 -0.86 -50.30 15.09
C THR A 299 -1.86 -50.41 13.94
N VAL A 300 -2.00 -49.35 13.13
CA VAL A 300 -3.02 -49.21 12.08
C VAL A 300 -2.45 -48.88 10.70
N ALA A 301 -1.13 -48.64 10.59
CA ALA A 301 -0.44 -48.35 9.34
C ALA A 301 0.92 -49.05 9.26
N THR A 302 1.35 -49.34 8.04
CA THR A 302 2.67 -49.94 7.76
C THR A 302 3.74 -48.87 7.80
N ARG A 303 4.81 -49.09 8.58
CA ARG A 303 5.95 -48.17 8.61
C ARG A 303 6.83 -48.36 7.38
N LEU A 304 7.08 -47.29 6.64
CA LEU A 304 7.95 -47.26 5.47
C LEU A 304 9.37 -46.78 5.80
N ALA A 305 9.50 -45.81 6.70
CA ALA A 305 10.78 -45.22 7.08
C ALA A 305 10.77 -44.69 8.52
N GLY A 306 11.96 -44.64 9.12
CA GLY A 306 12.21 -44.04 10.43
C GLY A 306 12.29 -45.04 11.60
N ALA A 307 12.97 -44.63 12.68
CA ALA A 307 13.08 -45.38 13.93
C ALA A 307 13.11 -44.44 15.15
N GLY A 308 12.65 -44.91 16.30
CA GLY A 308 12.66 -44.16 17.56
C GLY A 308 11.92 -42.81 17.47
N ALA A 309 12.57 -41.74 17.95
CA ALA A 309 12.02 -40.38 18.00
C ALA A 309 12.37 -39.51 16.76
N GLY A 310 12.96 -40.09 15.72
CA GLY A 310 13.26 -39.40 14.47
C GLY A 310 12.05 -39.26 13.54
N PRO A 311 12.25 -38.68 12.35
CA PRO A 311 11.24 -38.60 11.29
C PRO A 311 10.64 -39.96 10.94
N GLN A 312 9.32 -40.01 10.70
CA GLN A 312 8.56 -41.24 10.42
C GLN A 312 7.67 -41.10 9.20
N LEU A 313 7.61 -42.16 8.39
CA LEU A 313 6.69 -42.27 7.27
C LEU A 313 5.90 -43.59 7.38
N PHE A 314 4.58 -43.48 7.31
CA PHE A 314 3.66 -44.61 7.32
C PHE A 314 2.86 -44.69 6.03
N GLN A 315 2.26 -45.85 5.75
CA GLN A 315 1.33 -46.07 4.65
C GLN A 315 0.12 -46.87 5.13
N ALA A 316 -1.06 -46.45 4.69
CA ALA A 316 -2.34 -47.09 4.98
C ALA A 316 -3.23 -47.10 3.72
N SER A 317 -4.21 -48.01 3.68
CA SER A 317 -5.19 -48.04 2.59
C SER A 317 -6.29 -46.98 2.79
N ALA A 318 -7.02 -46.64 1.71
CA ALA A 318 -8.22 -45.81 1.82
C ALA A 318 -9.28 -46.42 2.75
N ALA A 319 -9.37 -47.75 2.83
CA ALA A 319 -10.30 -48.44 3.73
C ALA A 319 -9.89 -48.23 5.20
N ASP A 320 -8.59 -48.39 5.50
CA ASP A 320 -8.05 -48.18 6.85
C ASP A 320 -8.25 -46.73 7.30
N PHE A 321 -8.04 -45.76 6.39
CA PHE A 321 -8.27 -44.34 6.68
C PHE A 321 -9.70 -44.06 7.19
N HIS A 322 -10.70 -44.71 6.63
CA HIS A 322 -12.09 -44.59 7.08
C HIS A 322 -12.36 -45.37 8.37
N GLY A 323 -11.75 -46.55 8.54
CA GLY A 323 -11.94 -47.43 9.69
C GLY A 323 -11.22 -46.98 10.97
N HIS A 324 -10.10 -46.27 10.84
CA HIS A 324 -9.19 -45.93 11.94
C HIS A 324 -9.06 -44.41 12.11
N PRO A 325 -9.73 -43.80 13.11
CA PRO A 325 -9.64 -42.36 13.40
C PRO A 325 -8.20 -41.88 13.65
N GLU A 326 -7.32 -42.75 14.14
CA GLU A 326 -5.92 -42.46 14.46
C GLU A 326 -5.13 -41.95 13.25
N LEU A 327 -5.53 -42.35 12.02
CA LEU A 327 -4.93 -41.89 10.76
C LEU A 327 -5.35 -40.46 10.37
N ARG A 328 -6.34 -39.90 11.06
CA ARG A 328 -6.88 -38.54 10.87
C ARG A 328 -6.53 -37.60 12.02
N GLU A 329 -5.87 -38.11 13.06
CA GLU A 329 -5.40 -37.32 14.19
C GLU A 329 -3.97 -36.81 13.93
N GLU A 330 -3.68 -35.63 14.47
CA GLU A 330 -2.34 -35.06 14.39
C GLU A 330 -1.35 -35.85 15.26
N CYS A 331 -0.20 -36.19 14.68
CA CYS A 331 0.98 -36.64 15.41
C CYS A 331 2.04 -35.52 15.40
N PHE A 332 1.99 -34.61 16.38
CA PHE A 332 2.83 -33.41 16.41
C PHE A 332 4.33 -33.75 16.46
N GLY A 333 5.04 -33.47 15.36
CA GLY A 333 6.42 -33.86 15.11
C GLY A 333 6.63 -34.29 13.65
N PRO A 334 7.80 -34.86 13.30
CA PRO A 334 8.17 -35.17 11.92
C PRO A 334 7.58 -36.51 11.46
N ALA A 335 6.27 -36.73 11.63
CA ALA A 335 5.56 -37.93 11.19
C ALA A 335 4.52 -37.60 10.12
N SER A 336 4.37 -38.48 9.13
CA SER A 336 3.36 -38.37 8.09
C SER A 336 2.83 -39.74 7.65
N VAL A 337 1.60 -39.76 7.14
CA VAL A 337 0.92 -40.96 6.65
C VAL A 337 0.61 -40.80 5.16
N ILE A 338 0.97 -41.79 4.36
CA ILE A 338 0.55 -41.93 2.97
C ILE A 338 -0.76 -42.71 2.93
N VAL A 339 -1.76 -42.19 2.21
CA VAL A 339 -2.99 -42.91 1.90
C VAL A 339 -3.15 -43.00 0.39
N GLU A 340 -3.24 -44.22 -0.11
CA GLU A 340 -3.39 -44.48 -1.55
C GLU A 340 -4.86 -44.47 -1.98
N TYR A 341 -5.13 -43.93 -3.17
CA TYR A 341 -6.47 -43.89 -3.79
C TYR A 341 -6.48 -44.42 -5.22
N ARG A 342 -7.55 -45.08 -5.64
CA ARG A 342 -7.65 -45.75 -6.95
C ARG A 342 -8.18 -44.86 -8.06
N GLY A 343 -9.01 -43.87 -7.71
CA GLY A 343 -9.64 -42.96 -8.67
C GLY A 343 -10.22 -41.71 -8.03
N GLU A 344 -10.74 -40.81 -8.87
CA GLU A 344 -11.20 -39.48 -8.45
C GLU A 344 -12.29 -39.52 -7.37
N ASP A 345 -13.24 -40.45 -7.48
CA ASP A 345 -14.37 -40.51 -6.54
C ASP A 345 -13.90 -40.96 -5.14
N GLU A 346 -12.93 -41.87 -5.08
CA GLU A 346 -12.30 -42.28 -3.81
C GLU A 346 -11.45 -41.14 -3.23
N LEU A 347 -10.72 -40.40 -4.07
CA LEU A 347 -9.98 -39.21 -3.64
C LEU A 347 -10.90 -38.14 -3.03
N LEU A 348 -12.05 -37.89 -3.65
CA LEU A 348 -13.03 -36.92 -3.16
C LEU A 348 -13.73 -37.41 -1.88
N ALA A 349 -13.96 -38.71 -1.75
CA ALA A 349 -14.45 -39.31 -0.51
C ALA A 349 -13.44 -39.13 0.63
N LEU A 350 -12.16 -39.39 0.37
CA LEU A 350 -11.07 -39.15 1.31
C LEU A 350 -10.98 -37.67 1.69
N ALA A 351 -11.03 -36.76 0.72
CA ALA A 351 -11.05 -35.31 0.95
C ALA A 351 -12.22 -34.88 1.83
N ALA A 352 -13.40 -35.49 1.65
CA ALA A 352 -14.57 -35.24 2.47
C ALA A 352 -14.45 -35.84 3.87
N ALA A 353 -13.63 -36.89 4.07
CA ALA A 353 -13.43 -37.55 5.36
C ALA A 353 -12.34 -36.90 6.23
N VAL A 354 -11.49 -36.02 5.67
CA VAL A 354 -10.51 -35.27 6.46
C VAL A 354 -11.25 -34.36 7.47
N PRO A 355 -10.86 -34.35 8.76
CA PRO A 355 -11.36 -33.38 9.73
C PRO A 355 -11.05 -31.94 9.31
N GLY A 356 -11.61 -30.96 10.04
CA GLY A 356 -11.22 -29.57 9.84
C GLY A 356 -9.73 -29.36 10.05
N SER A 357 -9.08 -28.62 9.14
CA SER A 357 -7.63 -28.47 9.06
C SER A 357 -7.25 -26.99 8.88
N LEU A 358 -6.05 -26.59 9.27
CA LEU A 358 -5.54 -25.24 9.00
C LEU A 358 -5.31 -25.03 7.51
N THR A 359 -4.80 -26.06 6.83
CA THR A 359 -4.46 -25.99 5.41
C THR A 359 -4.92 -27.25 4.67
N ALA A 360 -5.12 -27.14 3.36
CA ALA A 360 -5.16 -28.30 2.47
C ALA A 360 -4.41 -27.95 1.19
N THR A 361 -3.55 -28.85 0.72
CA THR A 361 -2.65 -28.63 -0.41
C THR A 361 -3.06 -29.49 -1.59
N ILE A 362 -3.00 -28.93 -2.81
CA ILE A 362 -3.21 -29.68 -4.05
C ILE A 362 -1.96 -29.54 -4.92
N HIS A 363 -1.35 -30.67 -5.29
CA HIS A 363 -0.36 -30.77 -6.35
C HIS A 363 -1.02 -31.38 -7.60
N ALA A 364 -1.10 -30.59 -8.67
CA ALA A 364 -1.80 -30.95 -9.89
C ALA A 364 -1.20 -30.25 -11.12
N GLU A 365 -1.52 -30.75 -12.31
CA GLU A 365 -1.09 -30.21 -13.61
C GLU A 365 -2.21 -29.47 -14.34
N PRO A 366 -1.92 -28.65 -15.38
CA PRO A 366 -2.95 -27.95 -16.16
C PRO A 366 -4.06 -28.87 -16.72
N GLY A 367 -3.73 -30.13 -17.01
CA GLY A 367 -4.68 -31.15 -17.47
C GLY A 367 -5.72 -31.58 -16.41
N ASP A 368 -5.46 -31.39 -15.13
CA ASP A 368 -6.30 -31.86 -14.01
C ASP A 368 -7.43 -30.89 -13.64
N THR A 369 -7.71 -29.87 -14.47
CA THR A 369 -8.55 -28.72 -14.11
C THR A 369 -9.94 -29.12 -13.57
N VAL A 370 -10.54 -30.20 -14.07
CA VAL A 370 -11.86 -30.67 -13.59
C VAL A 370 -11.77 -31.26 -12.18
N LEU A 371 -10.85 -32.20 -11.95
CA LEU A 371 -10.61 -32.80 -10.64
C LEU A 371 -10.19 -31.75 -9.62
N ALA A 372 -9.28 -30.85 -10.01
CA ALA A 372 -8.82 -29.74 -9.20
C ALA A 372 -9.97 -28.86 -8.70
N ARG A 373 -10.91 -28.49 -9.59
CA ARG A 373 -12.11 -27.71 -9.20
C ARG A 373 -12.99 -28.47 -8.21
N ARG A 374 -13.15 -29.79 -8.39
CA ARG A 374 -13.91 -30.64 -7.44
C ARG A 374 -13.23 -30.66 -6.08
N LEU A 375 -11.90 -30.85 -6.04
CA LEU A 375 -11.11 -30.83 -4.81
C LEU A 375 -11.20 -29.48 -4.10
N VAL A 376 -10.96 -28.37 -4.80
CA VAL A 376 -11.07 -27.01 -4.24
C VAL A 376 -12.44 -26.80 -3.59
N ARG A 377 -13.53 -27.27 -4.23
CA ARG A 377 -14.89 -27.14 -3.69
C ARG A 377 -15.09 -27.90 -2.39
N VAL A 378 -14.56 -29.13 -2.28
CA VAL A 378 -14.64 -29.95 -1.07
C VAL A 378 -13.76 -29.35 0.03
N LEU A 379 -12.50 -29.04 -0.31
CA LEU A 379 -11.48 -28.60 0.64
C LEU A 379 -11.72 -27.19 1.17
N SER A 380 -12.40 -26.32 0.42
CA SER A 380 -12.83 -24.99 0.93
C SER A 380 -13.76 -25.07 2.14
N ARG A 381 -14.37 -26.25 2.40
CA ARG A 381 -15.20 -26.52 3.59
C ARG A 381 -14.44 -27.25 4.69
N ARG A 382 -13.20 -27.64 4.44
CA ARG A 382 -12.36 -28.45 5.34
C ARG A 382 -11.14 -27.69 5.84
N ALA A 383 -10.62 -26.73 5.08
CA ALA A 383 -9.43 -25.97 5.45
C ALA A 383 -9.64 -24.45 5.43
N GLY A 384 -8.95 -23.73 6.31
CA GLY A 384 -8.94 -22.27 6.27
C GLY A 384 -8.08 -21.69 5.14
N ARG A 385 -7.06 -22.42 4.68
CA ARG A 385 -6.19 -22.01 3.58
C ARG A 385 -5.95 -23.15 2.59
N LEU A 386 -6.18 -22.89 1.32
CA LEU A 386 -5.81 -23.81 0.24
C LEU A 386 -4.45 -23.42 -0.34
N VAL A 387 -3.61 -24.41 -0.59
CA VAL A 387 -2.27 -24.23 -1.17
C VAL A 387 -2.21 -25.00 -2.48
N TRP A 388 -1.65 -24.39 -3.52
CA TRP A 388 -1.60 -24.96 -4.87
C TRP A 388 -0.17 -25.08 -5.34
N ASN A 389 0.27 -26.30 -5.66
CA ASN A 389 1.63 -26.60 -6.13
C ASN A 389 2.75 -26.02 -5.23
N ASP A 390 2.52 -25.98 -3.93
CA ASP A 390 3.45 -25.49 -2.90
C ASP A 390 3.14 -26.15 -1.55
N TRP A 391 3.96 -25.93 -0.53
CA TRP A 391 3.88 -26.62 0.75
C TRP A 391 3.24 -25.78 1.87
N PRO A 392 2.49 -26.41 2.79
CA PRO A 392 1.64 -25.69 3.75
C PRO A 392 2.42 -24.96 4.85
N THR A 393 3.70 -25.25 5.06
CA THR A 393 4.48 -24.76 6.20
C THR A 393 4.73 -23.25 6.20
N GLY A 394 4.76 -22.62 5.02
CA GLY A 394 4.87 -21.16 4.91
C GLY A 394 3.55 -20.47 5.26
N VAL A 395 3.58 -19.56 6.23
CA VAL A 395 2.43 -18.70 6.58
C VAL A 395 2.83 -17.24 6.41
N ALA A 396 2.33 -16.59 5.36
CA ALA A 396 2.51 -15.15 5.16
C ALA A 396 1.73 -14.36 6.23
N VAL A 397 2.24 -13.20 6.61
CA VAL A 397 1.58 -12.27 7.53
C VAL A 397 1.14 -11.05 6.74
N ASN A 398 -0.11 -11.05 6.27
CA ASN A 398 -0.68 -9.97 5.47
C ASN A 398 -2.22 -9.92 5.66
N ARG A 399 -2.90 -9.07 4.88
CA ARG A 399 -4.35 -8.86 4.98
C ARG A 399 -5.22 -10.01 4.46
N ALA A 400 -4.67 -10.88 3.62
CA ALA A 400 -5.40 -11.99 2.99
C ALA A 400 -5.20 -13.34 3.72
N THR A 401 -4.30 -13.37 4.72
CA THR A 401 -4.03 -14.59 5.47
C THR A 401 -5.25 -15.05 6.23
N ASN A 402 -5.59 -16.33 6.07
CA ASN A 402 -6.48 -17.05 6.97
C ASN A 402 -5.72 -18.23 7.59
N HIS A 403 -5.07 -17.97 8.73
CA HIS A 403 -4.58 -19.01 9.63
C HIS A 403 -5.69 -19.36 10.60
N GLY A 404 -6.41 -20.44 10.28
CA GLY A 404 -7.57 -20.92 10.99
C GLY A 404 -8.22 -22.05 10.20
N GLY A 405 -9.44 -22.47 10.58
CA GLY A 405 -10.16 -23.51 9.86
C GLY A 405 -11.22 -24.21 10.70
N PRO A 406 -12.08 -25.06 10.10
CA PRO A 406 -13.11 -25.80 10.82
C PRO A 406 -12.53 -26.67 11.94
N TRP A 407 -13.36 -27.05 12.92
CA TRP A 407 -12.98 -27.97 13.98
C TRP A 407 -12.45 -29.31 13.40
N PRO A 408 -11.35 -29.87 13.94
CA PRO A 408 -10.64 -29.45 15.14
C PRO A 408 -9.57 -28.38 14.98
N ALA A 409 -9.23 -27.93 13.76
CA ALA A 409 -8.15 -26.95 13.55
C ALA A 409 -8.32 -25.69 14.39
N THR A 410 -9.54 -25.16 14.44
CA THR A 410 -9.87 -24.10 15.40
C THR A 410 -11.22 -24.29 16.07
N THR A 411 -11.40 -23.63 17.22
CA THR A 411 -12.70 -23.51 17.90
C THR A 411 -13.63 -22.49 17.25
N ASN A 412 -13.10 -21.57 16.42
CA ASN A 412 -13.89 -20.56 15.74
C ASN A 412 -13.39 -20.33 14.29
N PRO A 413 -14.02 -20.97 13.29
CA PRO A 413 -13.58 -20.90 11.90
C PRO A 413 -13.91 -19.58 11.18
N LEU A 414 -14.61 -18.64 11.84
CA LEU A 414 -15.01 -17.36 11.24
C LEU A 414 -13.88 -16.31 11.28
N HIS A 415 -12.80 -16.61 12.01
CA HIS A 415 -11.70 -15.68 12.25
C HIS A 415 -10.36 -16.34 11.97
N THR A 416 -9.32 -15.50 11.92
CA THR A 416 -7.92 -15.92 11.82
C THR A 416 -7.13 -15.45 13.03
N SER A 417 -6.07 -16.19 13.40
CA SER A 417 -5.08 -15.73 14.38
C SER A 417 -3.91 -14.96 13.80
N ILE A 418 -3.73 -14.94 12.48
CA ILE A 418 -2.54 -14.34 11.84
C ILE A 418 -2.96 -13.44 10.69
N GLY A 419 -2.39 -12.24 10.64
CA GLY A 419 -2.76 -11.20 9.67
C GLY A 419 -3.57 -10.07 10.33
N THR A 420 -3.90 -9.04 9.55
CA THR A 420 -4.59 -7.85 10.08
C THR A 420 -6.02 -8.13 10.54
N GLU A 421 -6.71 -9.07 9.90
CA GLU A 421 -8.07 -9.50 10.29
C GLU A 421 -8.10 -10.21 11.64
N ALA A 422 -6.96 -10.58 12.22
CA ALA A 422 -6.88 -11.20 13.54
C ALA A 422 -7.35 -10.27 14.67
N VAL A 423 -7.31 -8.95 14.46
CA VAL A 423 -7.84 -7.91 15.37
C VAL A 423 -9.33 -8.09 15.62
N ARG A 424 -10.08 -8.54 14.59
CA ARG A 424 -11.54 -8.70 14.63
C ARG A 424 -12.02 -9.70 15.68
N ARG A 425 -11.15 -10.59 16.17
CA ARG A 425 -11.45 -11.51 17.27
C ARG A 425 -11.75 -10.79 18.58
N PHE A 426 -11.21 -9.59 18.78
CA PHE A 426 -11.25 -8.89 20.05
C PHE A 426 -12.16 -7.67 20.03
N GLN A 427 -13.16 -7.68 19.13
CA GLN A 427 -14.10 -6.57 18.97
C GLN A 427 -15.55 -7.05 18.93
N VAL A 428 -16.46 -6.17 19.32
CA VAL A 428 -17.91 -6.37 19.20
C VAL A 428 -18.54 -5.22 18.42
N PRO A 429 -19.55 -5.49 17.57
CA PRO A 429 -20.29 -4.43 16.90
C PRO A 429 -21.25 -3.73 17.85
N VAL A 430 -21.22 -2.40 17.85
CA VAL A 430 -22.20 -1.55 18.55
C VAL A 430 -22.90 -0.70 17.50
N ALA A 431 -24.22 -0.77 17.47
CA ALA A 431 -25.07 0.12 16.69
C ALA A 431 -25.62 1.22 17.61
N VAL A 432 -25.56 2.46 17.16
CA VAL A 432 -26.01 3.66 17.87
C VAL A 432 -27.05 4.37 17.02
N GLN A 433 -28.15 4.79 17.64
CA GLN A 433 -29.28 5.41 16.95
C GLN A 433 -29.69 6.69 17.68
N GLY A 434 -29.72 7.81 16.96
CA GLY A 434 -30.07 9.11 17.55
C GLY A 434 -29.10 9.63 18.61
N VAL A 435 -27.88 9.09 18.65
CA VAL A 435 -26.82 9.52 19.57
C VAL A 435 -26.07 10.70 18.95
N PRO A 436 -25.91 11.84 19.66
CA PRO A 436 -25.13 12.97 19.17
C PRO A 436 -23.69 12.57 18.87
N ALA A 437 -23.09 13.16 17.85
CA ALA A 437 -21.75 12.80 17.39
C ALA A 437 -20.68 12.98 18.49
N GLU A 438 -20.90 13.92 19.40
CA GLU A 438 -19.98 14.31 20.47
C GLU A 438 -19.84 13.25 21.59
N VAL A 439 -20.79 12.33 21.71
CA VAL A 439 -20.82 11.31 22.77
C VAL A 439 -20.64 9.89 22.23
N LEU A 440 -20.26 9.75 20.95
CA LEU A 440 -20.03 8.46 20.34
C LEU A 440 -18.77 7.77 20.92
N PRO A 441 -18.83 6.45 21.17
CA PRO A 441 -17.87 5.73 22.03
C PRO A 441 -16.47 5.52 21.42
N VAL A 442 -16.13 6.19 20.31
CA VAL A 442 -14.83 6.02 19.65
C VAL A 442 -14.16 7.39 19.45
N PRO A 443 -13.33 7.83 20.41
CA PRO A 443 -12.44 8.97 20.22
C PRO A 443 -11.49 8.71 19.05
N GLY A 444 -11.63 9.46 17.96
CA GLY A 444 -10.70 9.43 16.83
C GLY A 444 -11.23 8.81 15.52
N ALA A 445 -12.48 8.36 15.48
CA ALA A 445 -13.09 7.88 14.23
C ALA A 445 -13.85 8.98 13.45
N ALA A 446 -13.67 10.25 13.82
CA ALA A 446 -13.97 11.41 12.98
C ALA A 446 -12.97 12.54 13.25
N ARG A 447 -11.99 12.74 12.36
CA ARG A 447 -11.38 14.07 12.11
C ARG A 447 -10.86 14.18 10.67
N HIS A 448 -11.76 14.45 9.73
CA HIS A 448 -11.48 15.41 8.67
C HIS A 448 -12.74 16.26 8.48
N VAL A 449 -12.59 17.56 8.76
CA VAL A 449 -13.60 18.59 8.50
C VAL A 449 -13.67 18.81 6.99
N ARG A 450 -14.87 18.80 6.40
CA ARG A 450 -15.17 19.61 5.21
C ARG A 450 -16.01 20.78 5.70
N ASP A 451 -15.64 21.99 5.27
CA ASP A 451 -16.24 23.25 5.69
C ASP A 451 -17.79 23.24 5.71
N GLY A 452 -18.39 23.46 6.88
CA GLY A 452 -19.72 24.08 7.01
C GLY A 452 -21.01 23.24 6.89
N GLY A 453 -21.00 21.91 6.96
CA GLY A 453 -22.23 21.08 6.94
C GLY A 453 -22.28 19.96 8.01
N PRO A 454 -23.44 19.31 8.25
CA PRO A 454 -23.58 18.24 9.25
C PRO A 454 -22.71 17.01 8.92
N TYR A 455 -22.20 16.38 9.98
CA TYR A 455 -21.15 15.36 9.98
C TYR A 455 -21.51 14.09 9.19
N THR A 456 -20.52 13.51 8.50
CA THR A 456 -20.61 12.20 7.82
C THR A 456 -19.36 11.37 8.11
N TRP A 457 -19.52 10.08 8.40
CA TRP A 457 -18.44 9.14 8.70
C TRP A 457 -17.74 8.66 7.42
N ILE A 458 -16.40 8.65 7.40
CA ILE A 458 -15.61 8.20 6.23
C ILE A 458 -15.11 6.76 6.47
N ALA A 459 -15.42 5.87 5.52
CA ALA A 459 -14.92 4.49 5.45
C ALA A 459 -13.38 4.43 5.35
N PRO A 460 -12.72 3.31 5.70
CA PRO A 460 -11.28 3.19 5.61
C PRO A 460 -10.73 3.44 4.20
N THR A 461 -9.74 4.30 4.13
CA THR A 461 -9.31 4.99 2.91
C THR A 461 -8.45 4.09 2.03
N GLU A 462 -8.87 3.85 0.78
CA GLU A 462 -7.92 3.91 -0.34
C GLU A 462 -7.12 5.20 -0.14
N ARG A 463 -5.78 5.13 -0.06
CA ARG A 463 -5.01 6.37 -0.09
C ARG A 463 -5.43 7.10 -1.38
N PRO A 464 -5.54 8.44 -1.40
CA PRO A 464 -6.25 9.14 -2.46
C PRO A 464 -5.78 8.80 -3.89
N LEU A 465 -4.54 8.32 -4.03
CA LEU A 465 -3.90 7.94 -5.28
C LEU A 465 -3.53 6.45 -5.39
N ASP A 466 -4.10 5.57 -4.57
CA ASP A 466 -3.92 4.13 -4.74
C ASP A 466 -4.32 3.70 -6.17
N GLY A 467 -3.46 2.92 -6.83
CA GLY A 467 -3.63 2.53 -8.24
C GLY A 467 -3.17 3.57 -9.27
N PHE A 468 -2.70 4.76 -8.87
CA PHE A 468 -2.10 5.73 -9.79
C PHE A 468 -0.64 5.38 -10.09
N THR A 469 -0.24 5.47 -11.36
CA THR A 469 1.17 5.48 -11.78
C THR A 469 1.65 6.90 -11.99
N LEU A 470 2.81 7.24 -11.41
CA LEU A 470 3.42 8.56 -11.42
C LEU A 470 4.71 8.55 -12.23
N ALA A 471 4.81 9.40 -13.25
CA ALA A 471 6.08 9.75 -13.88
C ALA A 471 6.56 11.13 -13.39
N VAL A 472 7.86 11.36 -13.32
CA VAL A 472 8.41 12.65 -12.87
C VAL A 472 9.37 13.21 -13.89
N LYS A 473 9.23 14.48 -14.25
CA LYS A 473 10.21 15.17 -15.10
C LYS A 473 11.61 15.04 -14.49
N GLU A 474 12.65 14.87 -15.31
CA GLU A 474 14.04 14.81 -14.83
C GLU A 474 14.61 16.19 -14.40
N LEU A 475 13.78 17.00 -13.73
CA LEU A 475 14.16 18.15 -12.91
C LEU A 475 13.85 17.92 -11.42
N PHE A 476 13.06 16.90 -11.09
CA PHE A 476 12.71 16.56 -9.72
C PHE A 476 13.75 15.56 -9.19
N ALA A 477 14.39 15.89 -8.07
CA ALA A 477 15.31 14.98 -7.40
C ALA A 477 14.59 13.68 -6.99
N VAL A 478 15.25 12.55 -7.19
CA VAL A 478 14.81 11.23 -6.73
C VAL A 478 15.99 10.58 -6.03
N ALA A 479 15.81 10.23 -4.75
CA ALA A 479 16.88 9.67 -3.93
C ALA A 479 17.55 8.47 -4.62
N GLY A 480 18.89 8.49 -4.67
CA GLY A 480 19.69 7.45 -5.30
C GLY A 480 19.78 7.51 -6.83
N ARG A 481 19.24 8.56 -7.48
CA ARG A 481 19.35 8.77 -8.93
C ARG A 481 20.05 10.10 -9.25
N PRO A 482 20.95 10.14 -10.25
CA PRO A 482 21.46 11.40 -10.78
C PRO A 482 20.35 12.27 -11.35
N LEU A 483 20.42 13.57 -11.12
CA LEU A 483 19.53 14.56 -11.75
C LEU A 483 20.23 15.13 -12.99
N GLY A 484 19.88 14.58 -14.16
CA GLY A 484 20.50 14.95 -15.44
C GLY A 484 20.01 16.26 -16.06
N ALA A 485 18.79 16.71 -15.73
CA ALA A 485 18.16 17.91 -16.30
C ALA A 485 18.20 17.99 -17.83
N GLY A 486 18.28 16.83 -18.51
CA GLY A 486 18.32 16.75 -19.96
C GLY A 486 19.58 17.34 -20.61
N SER A 487 20.70 17.47 -19.88
CA SER A 487 21.90 18.16 -20.35
C SER A 487 23.15 17.29 -20.25
N ALA A 488 24.02 17.34 -21.26
CA ALA A 488 25.35 16.75 -21.17
C ALA A 488 26.24 17.44 -20.11
N ALA A 489 25.94 18.69 -19.75
CA ALA A 489 26.64 19.41 -18.68
C ALA A 489 26.51 18.73 -17.30
N ARG A 490 25.55 17.82 -17.13
CA ARG A 490 25.30 17.05 -15.91
C ARG A 490 25.45 15.54 -16.09
N ALA A 491 26.13 15.10 -17.16
CA ALA A 491 26.31 13.67 -17.45
C ALA A 491 27.02 12.89 -16.32
N THR A 492 27.82 13.57 -15.50
CA THR A 492 28.55 13.01 -14.35
C THR A 492 27.98 13.49 -13.01
N ALA A 493 26.70 13.89 -12.96
CA ALA A 493 26.08 14.31 -11.71
C ALA A 493 26.02 13.14 -10.72
N ASP A 494 26.34 13.42 -9.45
CA ASP A 494 26.17 12.46 -8.38
C ASP A 494 24.69 12.13 -8.15
N PRO A 495 24.38 10.94 -7.63
CA PRO A 495 23.01 10.61 -7.21
C PRO A 495 22.48 11.58 -6.16
N GLU A 496 21.22 12.00 -6.31
CA GLU A 496 20.58 12.90 -5.36
C GLU A 496 20.38 12.21 -4.00
N PRO A 497 20.69 12.87 -2.86
CA PRO A 497 20.59 12.27 -1.54
C PRO A 497 19.15 12.17 -1.03
N THR A 498 18.23 12.97 -1.59
CA THR A 498 16.83 13.04 -1.16
C THR A 498 15.90 13.17 -2.36
N THR A 499 14.65 12.72 -2.19
CA THR A 499 13.60 12.88 -3.19
C THR A 499 12.90 14.23 -3.01
N ALA A 500 12.56 14.89 -4.12
CA ALA A 500 11.83 16.16 -4.11
C ALA A 500 10.53 16.06 -3.32
N GLU A 501 10.21 17.11 -2.56
CA GLU A 501 9.13 17.09 -1.57
C GLU A 501 7.77 16.74 -2.17
N VAL A 502 7.42 17.32 -3.33
CA VAL A 502 6.18 17.02 -4.03
C VAL A 502 6.10 15.57 -4.51
N VAL A 503 7.23 14.95 -4.87
CA VAL A 503 7.28 13.54 -5.29
C VAL A 503 6.99 12.64 -4.10
N THR A 504 7.65 12.89 -2.96
CA THR A 504 7.43 12.17 -1.70
C THR A 504 5.96 12.22 -1.28
N ARG A 505 5.35 13.43 -1.26
CA ARG A 505 3.94 13.60 -0.88
C ARG A 505 2.98 12.78 -1.76
N LEU A 506 3.23 12.67 -3.07
CA LEU A 506 2.37 11.90 -3.97
C LEU A 506 2.55 10.39 -3.79
N VAL A 507 3.78 9.93 -3.53
CA VAL A 507 4.06 8.52 -3.22
C VAL A 507 3.42 8.11 -1.90
N ASP A 508 3.53 8.96 -0.87
CA ASP A 508 2.89 8.74 0.43
C ASP A 508 1.35 8.70 0.31
N ALA A 509 0.79 9.49 -0.61
CA ALA A 509 -0.64 9.47 -0.95
C ALA A 509 -1.08 8.27 -1.82
N GLY A 510 -0.18 7.32 -2.11
CA GLY A 510 -0.49 6.04 -2.75
C GLY A 510 -0.05 5.89 -4.21
N ALA A 511 0.50 6.93 -4.83
CA ALA A 511 0.95 6.85 -6.23
C ALA A 511 2.25 6.04 -6.36
N ARG A 512 2.33 5.17 -7.36
CA ARG A 512 3.54 4.38 -7.65
C ARG A 512 4.42 5.11 -8.67
N LEU A 513 5.62 5.52 -8.25
CA LEU A 513 6.64 6.08 -9.16
C LEU A 513 7.07 5.02 -10.19
N VAL A 514 6.90 5.31 -11.48
CA VAL A 514 7.23 4.38 -12.58
C VAL A 514 8.46 4.78 -13.38
N GLY A 515 8.90 6.03 -13.31
CA GLY A 515 10.09 6.48 -14.03
C GLY A 515 10.28 8.00 -14.06
N THR A 516 11.40 8.40 -14.65
CA THR A 516 11.71 9.80 -14.97
C THR A 516 11.43 10.06 -16.45
N THR A 517 11.08 11.30 -16.81
CA THR A 517 10.77 11.67 -18.20
C THR A 517 11.76 12.67 -18.76
N ALA A 518 12.13 12.47 -20.04
CA ALA A 518 12.91 13.43 -20.80
C ALA A 518 12.23 14.80 -20.92
N LEU A 519 13.03 15.81 -21.16
CA LEU A 519 12.68 17.23 -21.11
C LEU A 519 13.49 18.02 -22.13
N HIS A 520 13.03 19.22 -22.46
CA HIS A 520 13.92 20.21 -23.06
C HIS A 520 14.97 20.63 -22.01
N GLU A 521 16.23 20.69 -22.43
CA GLU A 521 17.40 20.92 -21.58
C GLU A 521 17.18 22.04 -20.54
N PHE A 522 17.42 21.74 -19.25
CA PHE A 522 17.25 22.64 -18.10
C PHE A 522 15.89 23.32 -17.97
N ALA A 523 14.85 22.73 -18.56
CA ALA A 523 13.56 23.40 -18.75
C ALA A 523 13.59 24.64 -19.64
N PHE A 524 14.74 25.00 -20.22
CA PHE A 524 14.99 26.31 -20.82
C PHE A 524 14.67 26.34 -22.33
N GLY A 525 13.55 25.75 -22.71
CA GLY A 525 13.01 25.79 -24.07
C GLY A 525 11.59 25.26 -24.16
N VAL A 526 10.98 25.40 -25.33
CA VAL A 526 9.51 25.33 -25.49
C VAL A 526 9.03 24.41 -26.61
N THR A 527 9.95 23.78 -27.34
CA THR A 527 9.61 22.84 -28.42
C THR A 527 9.59 21.38 -27.95
N GLY A 528 10.29 21.07 -26.86
CA GLY A 528 10.54 19.71 -26.39
C GLY A 528 11.70 19.00 -27.11
N ILE A 529 12.31 19.64 -28.12
CA ILE A 529 13.49 19.12 -28.82
C ILE A 529 14.67 19.11 -27.87
N ASN A 530 15.34 17.98 -27.74
CA ASN A 530 16.57 17.85 -26.95
C ASN A 530 17.62 17.05 -27.74
N HIS A 531 18.79 17.65 -27.97
CA HIS A 531 19.87 17.07 -28.75
C HIS A 531 20.74 16.08 -27.95
N HIS A 532 20.69 16.13 -26.62
CA HIS A 532 21.51 15.30 -25.74
C HIS A 532 20.81 14.00 -25.38
N THR A 533 19.57 14.09 -24.91
CA THR A 533 18.81 12.91 -24.42
C THR A 533 17.78 12.38 -25.42
N GLY A 534 17.67 13.01 -26.59
CA GLY A 534 16.63 12.73 -27.57
C GLY A 534 15.29 13.42 -27.24
N THR A 535 14.44 13.50 -28.26
CA THR A 535 13.14 14.16 -28.19
C THR A 535 12.04 13.12 -27.99
N PRO A 536 11.15 13.27 -26.98
CA PRO A 536 10.00 12.38 -26.81
C PRO A 536 9.10 12.36 -28.06
N VAL A 537 8.57 11.19 -28.39
CA VAL A 537 7.55 11.06 -29.43
C VAL A 537 6.25 11.70 -28.93
N ASN A 538 5.61 12.54 -29.75
CA ASN A 538 4.25 13.00 -29.49
C ASN A 538 3.26 11.87 -29.84
N PRO A 539 2.61 11.20 -28.86
CA PRO A 539 1.78 10.03 -29.15
C PRO A 539 0.50 10.38 -29.92
N SER A 540 0.01 11.61 -29.75
CA SER A 540 -1.22 12.10 -30.38
C SER A 540 -0.99 12.68 -31.78
N ALA A 541 0.27 12.93 -32.15
CA ALA A 541 0.63 13.41 -33.48
C ALA A 541 2.09 13.00 -33.84
N PRO A 542 2.35 11.72 -34.16
CA PRO A 542 3.70 11.23 -34.44
C PRO A 542 4.42 12.03 -35.53
N GLY A 543 5.71 12.33 -35.31
CA GLY A 543 6.55 13.14 -36.23
C GLY A 543 6.44 14.66 -36.01
N ARG A 544 5.52 15.12 -35.16
CA ARG A 544 5.42 16.52 -34.71
C ARG A 544 6.00 16.70 -33.32
N ILE A 545 6.34 17.93 -32.96
CA ILE A 545 6.94 18.21 -31.65
C ILE A 545 5.95 17.91 -30.50
N PRO A 546 6.43 17.39 -29.36
CA PRO A 546 5.61 17.22 -28.16
C PRO A 546 5.36 18.54 -27.41
N GLY A 547 6.16 19.59 -27.65
CA GLY A 547 5.99 20.91 -27.07
C GLY A 547 6.48 21.05 -25.62
N GLY A 548 6.76 22.28 -25.22
CA GLY A 548 7.22 22.67 -23.88
C GLY A 548 8.51 21.99 -23.42
N SER A 549 8.94 22.30 -22.19
CA SER A 549 10.02 21.54 -21.58
C SER A 549 9.58 20.29 -20.86
N SER A 550 8.31 20.17 -20.45
CA SER A 550 7.76 18.94 -19.84
C SER A 550 7.22 17.97 -20.90
N SER A 551 7.85 17.92 -22.07
CA SER A 551 7.45 17.12 -23.24
C SER A 551 7.28 15.65 -22.91
N GLY A 552 8.26 15.05 -22.20
CA GLY A 552 8.20 13.64 -21.83
C GLY A 552 7.10 13.34 -20.80
N SER A 553 6.79 14.28 -19.91
CA SER A 553 5.73 14.12 -18.91
C SER A 553 4.35 14.03 -19.57
N ALA A 554 4.07 14.93 -20.52
CA ALA A 554 2.82 14.87 -21.27
C ALA A 554 2.74 13.67 -22.21
N ALA A 555 3.85 13.30 -22.88
CA ALA A 555 3.90 12.11 -23.73
C ALA A 555 3.60 10.83 -22.93
N ALA A 556 4.21 10.67 -21.74
CA ALA A 556 3.98 9.51 -20.88
C ALA A 556 2.53 9.39 -20.37
N VAL A 557 1.83 10.51 -20.20
CA VAL A 557 0.40 10.51 -19.86
C VAL A 557 -0.46 10.19 -21.09
N ALA A 558 -0.10 10.74 -22.25
CA ALA A 558 -0.81 10.56 -23.50
C ALA A 558 -0.76 9.10 -24.00
N ASP A 559 0.39 8.43 -23.89
CA ASP A 559 0.55 7.01 -24.28
C ASP A 559 0.12 6.02 -23.19
N GLY A 560 -0.20 6.50 -21.98
CA GLY A 560 -0.66 5.69 -20.85
C GLY A 560 0.45 5.01 -20.05
N SER A 561 1.73 5.28 -20.33
CA SER A 561 2.87 4.83 -19.52
C SER A 561 2.77 5.31 -18.07
N ALA A 562 2.17 6.48 -17.85
CA ALA A 562 1.80 7.00 -16.54
C ALA A 562 0.36 7.52 -16.53
N ARG A 563 -0.32 7.39 -15.40
CA ARG A 563 -1.66 7.97 -15.21
C ARG A 563 -1.56 9.47 -14.93
N ILE A 564 -0.56 9.86 -14.13
CA ILE A 564 -0.22 11.24 -13.81
C ILE A 564 1.27 11.47 -14.00
N ALA A 565 1.66 12.70 -14.33
CA ALA A 565 3.06 13.09 -14.39
C ALA A 565 3.32 14.46 -13.77
N LEU A 566 4.40 14.59 -13.00
CA LEU A 566 4.89 15.86 -12.49
C LEU A 566 5.68 16.61 -13.55
N ALA A 567 5.40 17.91 -13.65
CA ALA A 567 5.93 18.81 -14.66
C ALA A 567 6.26 20.19 -14.05
N THR A 568 7.04 21.00 -14.77
CA THR A 568 7.30 22.40 -14.40
C THR A 568 6.86 23.38 -15.49
N ASP A 569 6.47 24.59 -15.11
CA ASP A 569 5.96 25.65 -16.00
C ASP A 569 6.54 27.04 -15.64
N THR A 570 7.51 27.48 -16.43
CA THR A 570 8.13 28.83 -16.32
C THR A 570 7.55 29.84 -17.31
N GLY A 571 7.00 29.35 -18.43
CA GLY A 571 6.46 30.18 -19.52
C GLY A 571 5.35 29.52 -20.34
N GLY A 572 4.92 28.32 -19.95
CA GLY A 572 3.97 27.46 -20.66
C GLY A 572 4.29 25.97 -20.57
N SER A 573 5.34 25.56 -19.86
CA SER A 573 5.89 24.19 -19.95
C SER A 573 5.04 23.07 -19.35
N VAL A 574 3.93 23.36 -18.65
CA VAL A 574 2.87 22.37 -18.36
C VAL A 574 1.79 22.42 -19.44
N ARG A 575 1.42 23.62 -19.89
CA ARG A 575 0.24 23.82 -20.75
C ARG A 575 0.48 23.60 -22.24
N ILE A 576 1.63 24.03 -22.77
CA ILE A 576 2.05 23.79 -24.17
C ILE A 576 2.11 22.28 -24.48
N PRO A 577 2.84 21.44 -23.70
CA PRO A 577 2.87 20.02 -24.01
C PRO A 577 1.52 19.35 -23.81
N ALA A 578 0.71 19.81 -22.85
CA ALA A 578 -0.65 19.32 -22.68
C ALA A 578 -1.52 19.58 -23.92
N ALA A 579 -1.44 20.79 -24.47
CA ALA A 579 -2.16 21.17 -25.69
C ALA A 579 -1.70 20.36 -26.91
N LEU A 580 -0.39 20.15 -27.08
CA LEU A 580 0.15 19.47 -28.27
C LEU A 580 0.10 17.93 -28.19
N CYS A 581 0.11 17.35 -26.99
CA CYS A 581 -0.03 15.90 -26.78
C CYS A 581 -1.47 15.47 -26.46
N GLY A 582 -2.42 16.41 -26.30
CA GLY A 582 -3.83 16.08 -26.08
C GLY A 582 -4.12 15.53 -24.68
N VAL A 583 -3.50 16.09 -23.64
CA VAL A 583 -3.75 15.73 -22.23
C VAL A 583 -4.15 16.97 -21.42
N VAL A 584 -4.59 16.77 -20.17
CA VAL A 584 -4.86 17.87 -19.24
C VAL A 584 -3.54 18.32 -18.61
N GLY A 585 -3.28 19.63 -18.60
CA GLY A 585 -2.11 20.21 -17.95
C GLY A 585 -2.50 21.33 -16.99
N PHE A 586 -2.29 21.12 -15.70
CA PHE A 586 -2.63 22.10 -14.66
C PHE A 586 -1.38 22.74 -14.07
N LYS A 587 -1.29 24.06 -14.25
CA LYS A 587 -0.32 24.94 -13.61
C LYS A 587 -1.03 25.67 -12.46
N PRO A 588 -0.74 25.33 -11.19
CA PRO A 588 -1.36 26.03 -10.07
C PRO A 588 -0.82 27.46 -9.94
N SER A 589 -1.32 28.19 -8.94
CA SER A 589 -0.80 29.49 -8.53
C SER A 589 0.67 29.38 -8.12
N HIS A 590 1.43 30.47 -8.27
CA HIS A 590 2.85 30.49 -7.89
C HIS A 590 3.03 30.08 -6.42
N GLY A 591 3.98 29.18 -6.17
CA GLY A 591 4.26 28.66 -4.82
C GLY A 591 3.25 27.66 -4.25
N ARG A 592 2.18 27.29 -4.98
CA ARG A 592 1.14 26.38 -4.46
C ARG A 592 1.66 24.98 -4.17
N TYR A 593 2.43 24.42 -5.10
CA TYR A 593 3.09 23.12 -4.93
C TYR A 593 4.56 23.34 -4.56
N PRO A 594 5.13 22.54 -3.65
CA PRO A 594 6.49 22.75 -3.18
C PRO A 594 7.51 22.50 -4.29
N ALA A 595 8.48 23.39 -4.41
CA ALA A 595 9.59 23.30 -5.36
C ALA A 595 10.89 22.78 -4.72
N THR A 596 10.85 22.38 -3.44
CA THR A 596 11.99 21.78 -2.73
C THR A 596 12.48 20.52 -3.46
N GLY A 597 13.75 20.49 -3.84
CA GLY A 597 14.35 19.40 -4.62
C GLY A 597 14.04 19.44 -6.12
N VAL A 598 13.55 20.57 -6.65
CA VAL A 598 13.38 20.80 -8.09
C VAL A 598 14.49 21.69 -8.60
N PHE A 599 15.18 21.28 -9.68
CA PHE A 599 16.23 22.09 -10.30
C PHE A 599 15.61 23.36 -10.92
N PRO A 600 16.03 24.57 -10.50
CA PRO A 600 15.36 25.81 -10.89
C PRO A 600 15.78 26.29 -12.28
N LEU A 601 14.86 26.99 -12.97
CA LEU A 601 15.15 27.79 -14.15
C LEU A 601 15.04 29.28 -13.83
N SER A 602 13.93 29.69 -13.23
CA SER A 602 13.61 31.06 -12.85
C SER A 602 12.69 31.03 -11.63
N PRO A 603 13.22 31.10 -10.40
CA PRO A 603 12.44 31.00 -9.17
C PRO A 603 11.22 31.96 -9.13
N THR A 604 11.34 33.13 -9.75
CA THR A 604 10.23 34.11 -9.83
C THR A 604 9.07 33.62 -10.70
N LEU A 605 9.33 32.77 -11.69
CA LEU A 605 8.36 32.34 -12.70
C LEU A 605 8.06 30.84 -12.70
N ASP A 606 8.86 30.04 -11.99
CA ASP A 606 8.73 28.58 -11.95
C ASP A 606 7.50 28.14 -11.16
N HIS A 607 6.72 27.25 -11.77
CA HIS A 607 5.60 26.58 -11.14
C HIS A 607 5.78 25.07 -11.25
N VAL A 608 5.53 24.34 -10.18
CA VAL A 608 5.35 22.88 -10.23
C VAL A 608 3.89 22.62 -10.61
N GLY A 609 3.65 21.74 -11.58
CA GLY A 609 2.32 21.39 -12.08
C GLY A 609 2.20 19.90 -12.39
N VAL A 610 1.02 19.51 -12.91
CA VAL A 610 0.68 18.11 -13.16
C VAL A 610 0.04 17.91 -14.53
N HIS A 611 0.38 16.80 -15.17
CA HIS A 611 -0.33 16.24 -16.32
C HIS A 611 -1.18 15.05 -15.90
N ALA A 612 -2.38 14.94 -16.46
CA ALA A 612 -3.25 13.78 -16.32
C ALA A 612 -4.15 13.63 -17.57
N ARG A 613 -4.81 12.48 -17.74
CA ARG A 613 -5.79 12.30 -18.82
C ARG A 613 -7.10 13.07 -18.59
N THR A 614 -7.47 13.28 -17.33
CA THR A 614 -8.77 13.85 -16.95
C THR A 614 -8.60 14.95 -15.92
N VAL A 615 -9.54 15.91 -15.90
CA VAL A 615 -9.59 16.95 -14.85
C VAL A 615 -9.86 16.33 -13.48
N ALA A 616 -10.62 15.23 -13.44
CA ALA A 616 -10.88 14.50 -12.21
C ALA A 616 -9.59 13.95 -11.56
N ASP A 617 -8.67 13.40 -12.36
CA ASP A 617 -7.37 12.93 -11.88
C ASP A 617 -6.50 14.10 -11.39
N VAL A 618 -6.52 15.25 -12.08
CA VAL A 618 -5.86 16.48 -11.59
C VAL A 618 -6.43 16.92 -10.24
N CYS A 619 -7.76 16.91 -10.08
CA CYS A 619 -8.42 17.27 -8.82
C CYS A 619 -8.05 16.30 -7.69
N ARG A 620 -7.91 15.01 -7.97
CA ARG A 620 -7.45 14.01 -6.99
C ARG A 620 -6.01 14.28 -6.55
N VAL A 621 -5.12 14.60 -7.49
CA VAL A 621 -3.74 15.00 -7.17
C VAL A 621 -3.71 16.28 -6.34
N HIS A 622 -4.52 17.29 -6.69
CA HIS A 622 -4.59 18.54 -5.93
C HIS A 622 -5.03 18.29 -4.47
N ARG A 623 -6.06 17.46 -4.28
CA ARG A 623 -6.54 17.05 -2.95
C ARG A 623 -5.51 16.22 -2.18
N ALA A 624 -4.82 15.30 -2.86
CA ALA A 624 -3.75 14.49 -2.27
C ALA A 624 -2.57 15.33 -1.74
N LEU A 625 -2.32 16.49 -2.36
CA LEU A 625 -1.31 17.46 -1.90
C LEU A 625 -1.82 18.38 -0.77
N GLY A 626 -3.03 18.17 -0.26
CA GLY A 626 -3.60 18.90 0.88
C GLY A 626 -4.38 20.16 0.49
N HIS A 627 -4.91 20.23 -0.74
CA HIS A 627 -5.59 21.41 -1.24
C HIS A 627 -7.06 21.17 -1.59
N SER A 628 -7.91 22.18 -1.41
CA SER A 628 -9.34 22.12 -1.73
C SER A 628 -9.61 22.36 -3.22
N VAL A 629 -10.75 21.83 -3.68
CA VAL A 629 -11.36 22.15 -4.98
C VAL A 629 -12.79 22.58 -4.70
N SER A 630 -13.16 23.75 -5.20
CA SER A 630 -14.50 24.33 -5.03
C SER A 630 -15.48 23.66 -5.99
N ASP A 631 -16.76 23.63 -5.62
CA ASP A 631 -17.83 23.27 -6.54
C ASP A 631 -18.04 24.44 -7.51
N ALA A 632 -18.22 24.13 -8.80
CA ALA A 632 -18.47 25.15 -9.81
C ALA A 632 -19.90 25.70 -9.70
N PRO A 633 -20.16 26.98 -10.04
CA PRO A 633 -21.52 27.45 -10.24
C PRO A 633 -22.17 26.75 -11.45
N ASP A 634 -23.50 26.66 -11.47
CA ASP A 634 -24.24 26.07 -12.60
C ASP A 634 -23.94 26.79 -13.94
N VAL A 635 -23.71 28.11 -13.86
CA VAL A 635 -23.47 28.97 -15.00
C VAL A 635 -22.21 29.80 -14.77
N LEU A 636 -21.19 29.58 -15.59
CA LEU A 636 -19.96 30.38 -15.62
C LEU A 636 -20.11 31.64 -16.48
N ARG A 637 -19.44 32.72 -16.04
CA ARG A 637 -19.10 33.92 -16.80
C ARG A 637 -17.66 33.78 -17.29
N LEU A 638 -17.49 33.45 -18.56
CA LEU A 638 -16.19 33.18 -19.17
C LEU A 638 -15.73 34.39 -19.98
N GLY A 639 -14.60 34.98 -19.57
CA GLY A 639 -13.93 36.05 -20.30
C GLY A 639 -13.18 35.50 -21.51
N VAL A 640 -13.73 35.66 -22.70
CA VAL A 640 -13.16 35.15 -23.96
C VAL A 640 -11.99 36.04 -24.36
N LEU A 641 -10.81 35.45 -24.50
CA LEU A 641 -9.60 36.10 -25.00
C LEU A 641 -9.69 36.27 -26.53
N THR A 642 -10.56 37.18 -26.98
CA THR A 642 -10.97 37.31 -28.38
C THR A 642 -9.77 37.58 -29.29
N ARG A 643 -8.82 38.41 -28.85
CA ARG A 643 -7.57 38.67 -29.60
C ARG A 643 -6.82 37.36 -29.86
N GLU A 644 -6.60 36.56 -28.84
CA GLU A 644 -5.85 35.30 -28.92
C GLU A 644 -6.58 34.26 -29.78
N VAL A 645 -7.92 34.24 -29.77
CA VAL A 645 -8.73 33.41 -30.66
C VAL A 645 -8.54 33.82 -32.13
N GLU A 646 -8.64 35.11 -32.44
CA GLU A 646 -8.52 35.61 -33.82
C GLU A 646 -7.12 35.43 -34.41
N HIS A 647 -6.07 35.59 -33.59
CA HIS A 647 -4.68 35.44 -34.01
C HIS A 647 -4.22 33.98 -34.12
N ALA A 648 -5.01 33.01 -33.67
CA ALA A 648 -4.68 31.59 -33.81
C ALA A 648 -4.80 31.13 -35.27
N ASP A 649 -3.99 30.14 -35.66
CA ASP A 649 -4.08 29.46 -36.95
C ASP A 649 -5.48 28.85 -37.14
N THR A 650 -5.95 28.76 -38.39
CA THR A 650 -7.33 28.39 -38.71
C THR A 650 -7.85 27.14 -37.97
N PRO A 651 -7.13 26.00 -37.93
CA PRO A 651 -7.62 24.81 -37.22
C PRO A 651 -7.82 25.02 -35.72
N VAL A 652 -6.94 25.80 -35.08
CA VAL A 652 -7.02 26.11 -33.65
C VAL A 652 -8.17 27.08 -33.37
N ARG A 653 -8.31 28.11 -34.22
CA ARG A 653 -9.39 29.10 -34.11
C ARG A 653 -10.76 28.45 -34.26
N GLU A 654 -10.93 27.56 -35.23
CA GLU A 654 -12.17 26.82 -35.46
C GLU A 654 -12.52 25.89 -34.30
N ALA A 655 -11.56 25.09 -33.82
CA ALA A 655 -11.77 24.21 -32.67
C ALA A 655 -12.13 25.00 -31.40
N THR A 656 -11.47 26.14 -31.18
CA THR A 656 -11.75 27.02 -30.04
C THR A 656 -13.14 27.63 -30.13
N ARG A 657 -13.54 28.16 -31.30
CA ARG A 657 -14.89 28.71 -31.52
C ARG A 657 -15.97 27.66 -31.31
N ALA A 658 -15.78 26.45 -31.84
CA ALA A 658 -16.72 25.35 -31.63
C ALA A 658 -16.86 24.99 -30.13
N ALA A 659 -15.78 25.03 -29.36
CA ALA A 659 -15.84 24.83 -27.91
C ALA A 659 -16.60 25.95 -27.20
N LEU A 660 -16.37 27.22 -27.58
CA LEU A 660 -17.08 28.38 -27.04
C LEU A 660 -18.58 28.33 -27.37
N GLU A 661 -18.94 27.97 -28.60
CA GLU A 661 -20.35 27.80 -29.03
C GLU A 661 -21.06 26.73 -28.20
N ARG A 662 -20.40 25.59 -27.92
CA ARG A 662 -20.94 24.55 -27.06
C ARG A 662 -21.15 25.02 -25.62
N LEU A 663 -20.22 25.81 -25.09
CA LEU A 663 -20.35 26.38 -23.74
C LEU A 663 -21.50 27.39 -23.68
N ALA A 664 -21.66 28.24 -24.69
CA ALA A 664 -22.78 29.16 -24.80
C ALA A 664 -24.12 28.42 -24.93
N ALA A 665 -24.18 27.36 -25.74
CA ALA A 665 -25.36 26.52 -25.90
C ALA A 665 -25.75 25.78 -24.60
N ALA A 666 -24.77 25.48 -23.74
CA ALA A 666 -24.99 24.94 -22.40
C ALA A 666 -25.43 26.01 -21.37
N GLY A 667 -25.57 27.27 -21.77
CA GLY A 667 -26.06 28.36 -20.92
C GLY A 667 -24.99 29.20 -20.24
N HIS A 668 -23.70 28.93 -20.47
CA HIS A 668 -22.61 29.77 -19.94
C HIS A 668 -22.57 31.14 -20.64
N LYS A 669 -22.20 32.17 -19.88
CA LYS A 669 -22.11 33.55 -20.38
C LYS A 669 -20.71 33.81 -20.90
N LEU A 670 -20.61 34.19 -22.17
CA LEU A 670 -19.34 34.61 -22.78
C LEU A 670 -19.24 36.14 -22.73
N VAL A 671 -18.10 36.64 -22.24
CA VAL A 671 -17.80 38.08 -22.14
C VAL A 671 -16.51 38.34 -22.92
N ASP A 672 -16.55 39.17 -23.95
CA ASP A 672 -15.35 39.48 -24.72
C ASP A 672 -14.34 40.29 -23.90
N ILE A 673 -13.10 39.82 -23.86
CA ILE A 673 -11.96 40.50 -23.24
C ILE A 673 -11.06 41.00 -24.36
N THR A 674 -11.20 42.28 -24.69
CA THR A 674 -10.44 42.93 -25.77
C THR A 674 -9.23 43.71 -25.26
N GLU A 675 -9.22 44.09 -23.98
CA GLU A 675 -8.14 44.85 -23.36
C GLU A 675 -7.25 43.95 -22.49
N LEU A 676 -6.13 43.53 -23.07
CA LEU A 676 -5.09 42.75 -22.38
C LEU A 676 -3.76 43.50 -22.43
N PRO A 677 -2.87 43.30 -21.43
CA PRO A 677 -1.49 43.75 -21.52
C PRO A 677 -0.86 43.34 -22.86
N ALA A 678 -0.09 44.25 -23.46
CA ALA A 678 0.50 44.03 -24.77
C ALA A 678 1.39 42.76 -24.77
N PRO A 679 1.19 41.81 -25.70
CA PRO A 679 1.94 40.55 -25.71
C PRO A 679 3.44 40.74 -25.70
N GLU A 680 3.94 41.71 -26.47
CA GLU A 680 5.37 42.01 -26.58
C GLU A 680 5.96 42.52 -25.26
N ALA A 681 5.19 43.33 -24.52
CA ALA A 681 5.60 43.82 -23.21
C ALA A 681 5.62 42.69 -22.17
N VAL A 682 4.63 41.79 -22.20
CA VAL A 682 4.57 40.60 -21.34
C VAL A 682 5.73 39.65 -21.64
N LEU A 683 5.97 39.37 -22.91
CA LEU A 683 7.06 38.50 -23.38
C LEU A 683 8.42 39.08 -23.01
N GLY A 684 8.67 40.35 -23.31
CA GLY A 684 9.91 41.04 -22.97
C GLY A 684 10.19 40.99 -21.47
N THR A 685 9.19 41.31 -20.64
CA THR A 685 9.32 41.27 -19.17
C THR A 685 9.61 39.87 -18.65
N SER A 686 8.88 38.88 -19.14
CA SER A 686 9.08 37.47 -18.73
C SER A 686 10.47 36.97 -19.14
N ASN A 687 10.94 37.30 -20.36
CA ASN A 687 12.27 36.92 -20.82
C ASN A 687 13.37 37.61 -20.01
N THR A 688 13.24 38.91 -19.70
CA THR A 688 14.23 39.62 -18.87
C THR A 688 14.39 38.95 -17.51
N ILE A 689 13.29 38.63 -16.82
CA ILE A 689 13.32 37.94 -15.53
C ILE A 689 13.93 36.54 -15.67
N MET A 690 13.38 35.73 -16.57
CA MET A 690 13.77 34.33 -16.74
C MET A 690 15.23 34.17 -17.15
N PHE A 691 15.70 34.96 -18.11
CA PHE A 691 17.06 34.84 -18.63
C PHE A 691 18.09 35.31 -17.59
N PHE A 692 17.80 36.41 -16.88
CA PHE A 692 18.67 36.91 -15.81
C PHE A 692 18.81 35.89 -14.67
N GLU A 693 17.70 35.31 -14.21
CA GLU A 693 17.72 34.29 -13.15
C GLU A 693 18.39 32.99 -13.61
N ALA A 694 18.09 32.52 -14.82
CA ALA A 694 18.72 31.31 -15.37
C ALA A 694 20.24 31.47 -15.50
N ALA A 695 20.71 32.62 -16.00
CA ALA A 695 22.14 32.92 -16.08
C ALA A 695 22.81 32.95 -14.70
N ALA A 696 22.09 33.38 -13.66
CA ALA A 696 22.57 33.33 -12.28
C ALA A 696 22.66 31.89 -11.75
N VAL A 697 21.62 31.06 -11.97
CA VAL A 697 21.60 29.63 -11.59
C VAL A 697 22.75 28.87 -12.23
N HIS A 698 23.02 29.12 -13.52
CA HIS A 698 24.00 28.37 -14.30
C HIS A 698 25.42 28.96 -14.29
N ARG A 699 25.67 30.07 -13.58
CA ARG A 699 26.92 30.84 -13.69
C ARG A 699 28.18 30.00 -13.50
N GLU A 700 28.19 29.14 -12.48
CA GLU A 700 29.34 28.31 -12.15
C GLU A 700 29.46 27.11 -13.11
N SER A 701 28.35 26.42 -13.36
CA SER A 701 28.32 25.26 -14.25
C SER A 701 28.63 25.62 -15.70
N LEU A 702 28.22 26.79 -16.17
CA LEU A 702 28.52 27.29 -17.52
C LEU A 702 30.02 27.63 -17.66
N ARG A 703 30.64 28.20 -16.62
CA ARG A 703 32.10 28.43 -16.59
C ARG A 703 32.89 27.12 -16.57
N ALA A 704 32.39 26.11 -15.85
CA ALA A 704 33.05 24.83 -15.71
C ALA A 704 32.96 23.96 -16.98
N ASN A 705 31.81 23.95 -17.66
CA ASN A 705 31.57 23.10 -18.83
C ASN A 705 30.59 23.73 -19.83
N ALA A 706 31.03 24.79 -20.53
CA ALA A 706 30.20 25.43 -21.56
C ALA A 706 29.86 24.50 -22.74
N VAL A 707 30.77 23.57 -23.10
CA VAL A 707 30.59 22.63 -24.22
C VAL A 707 29.47 21.62 -23.96
N GLY A 708 29.15 21.35 -22.69
CA GLY A 708 28.05 20.46 -22.31
C GLY A 708 26.65 21.04 -22.49
N TYR A 709 26.51 22.33 -22.81
CA TYR A 709 25.22 22.99 -23.02
C TYR A 709 24.79 22.92 -24.49
N GLY A 710 23.51 22.68 -24.74
CA GLY A 710 22.92 22.88 -26.06
C GLY A 710 23.04 24.34 -26.50
N ARG A 711 23.22 24.55 -27.81
CA ARG A 711 23.50 25.89 -28.36
C ARG A 711 22.40 26.91 -28.03
N ASP A 712 21.14 26.50 -28.11
CA ASP A 712 20.01 27.40 -27.86
C ASP A 712 19.90 27.79 -26.36
N VAL A 713 20.18 26.87 -25.44
CA VAL A 713 20.25 27.14 -24.00
C VAL A 713 21.47 28.02 -23.68
N HIS A 714 22.64 27.70 -24.22
CA HIS A 714 23.87 28.48 -24.06
C HIS A 714 23.66 29.95 -24.47
N ASP A 715 23.12 30.19 -25.68
CA ASP A 715 22.93 31.55 -26.20
C ASP A 715 21.95 32.37 -25.34
N ARG A 716 20.90 31.72 -24.80
CA ARG A 716 19.96 32.35 -23.85
C ARG A 716 20.63 32.69 -22.52
N LEU A 717 21.49 31.83 -21.99
CA LEU A 717 22.25 32.08 -20.76
C LEU A 717 23.25 33.23 -20.94
N VAL A 718 23.93 33.32 -22.09
CA VAL A 718 24.82 34.44 -22.42
C VAL A 718 24.02 35.74 -22.52
N ALA A 719 22.88 35.73 -23.21
CA ALA A 719 22.00 36.90 -23.28
C ALA A 719 21.50 37.31 -21.88
N GLY A 720 21.16 36.35 -21.03
CA GLY A 720 20.76 36.58 -19.65
C GLY A 720 21.85 37.19 -18.78
N ALA A 721 23.09 36.75 -18.95
CA ALA A 721 24.25 37.30 -18.24
C ALA A 721 24.56 38.76 -18.64
N ALA A 722 24.10 39.20 -19.82
CA ALA A 722 24.26 40.57 -20.30
C ALA A 722 23.15 41.53 -19.81
N ILE A 723 22.10 41.03 -19.15
CA ILE A 723 21.00 41.87 -18.62
C ILE A 723 21.49 42.64 -17.40
N ALA A 724 21.31 43.97 -17.42
CA ALA A 724 21.65 44.83 -16.31
C ALA A 724 20.72 44.58 -15.10
N PRO A 725 21.23 44.57 -13.85
CA PRO A 725 20.40 44.42 -12.66
C PRO A 725 19.25 45.44 -12.58
N GLU A 726 19.44 46.65 -13.09
CA GLU A 726 18.42 47.70 -13.13
C GLU A 726 17.23 47.32 -14.03
N ASP A 727 17.49 46.66 -15.16
CA ASP A 727 16.46 46.19 -16.09
C ASP A 727 15.71 44.98 -15.52
N TYR A 728 16.41 44.09 -14.82
CA TYR A 728 15.77 43.04 -14.02
C TYR A 728 14.80 43.63 -12.98
N GLN A 729 15.25 44.63 -12.20
CA GLN A 729 14.39 45.31 -11.22
C GLN A 729 13.22 46.07 -11.88
N ARG A 730 13.42 46.64 -13.06
CA ARG A 730 12.35 47.27 -13.86
C ARG A 730 11.33 46.24 -14.31
N ALA A 731 11.78 45.06 -14.72
CA ALA A 731 10.93 43.96 -15.13
C ALA A 731 10.09 43.44 -13.94
N LEU A 732 10.66 43.30 -12.74
CA LEU A 732 9.91 42.95 -11.52
C LEU A 732 8.83 43.98 -11.19
N ARG A 733 9.12 45.29 -11.28
CA ARG A 733 8.10 46.34 -11.09
C ARG A 733 7.02 46.33 -12.18
N HIS A 734 7.38 45.98 -13.41
CA HIS A 734 6.40 45.85 -14.49
C HIS A 734 5.51 44.61 -14.29
N ARG A 735 6.07 43.49 -13.84
CA ARG A 735 5.33 42.30 -13.43
C ARG A 735 4.22 42.63 -12.43
N GLU A 736 4.52 43.39 -11.38
CA GLU A 736 3.50 43.75 -10.37
C GLU A 736 2.36 44.61 -10.94
N ARG A 737 2.68 45.50 -11.88
CA ARG A 737 1.67 46.30 -12.60
C ARG A 737 0.78 45.41 -13.48
N VAL A 738 1.38 44.51 -14.25
CA VAL A 738 0.65 43.54 -15.08
C VAL A 738 -0.21 42.62 -14.22
N ALA A 739 0.29 42.15 -13.08
CA ALA A 739 -0.48 41.32 -12.15
C ALA A 739 -1.71 42.06 -11.61
N THR A 740 -1.58 43.36 -11.33
CA THR A 740 -2.70 44.21 -10.91
C THR A 740 -3.74 44.36 -12.02
N GLN A 741 -3.29 44.60 -13.26
CA GLN A 741 -4.18 44.69 -14.43
C GLN A 741 -4.93 43.37 -14.66
N VAL A 742 -4.24 42.23 -14.62
CA VAL A 742 -4.85 40.91 -14.83
C VAL A 742 -5.86 40.58 -13.74
N ARG A 743 -5.56 40.89 -12.46
CA ARG A 743 -6.53 40.70 -11.37
C ARG A 743 -7.82 41.49 -11.60
N ALA A 744 -7.73 42.70 -12.14
CA ALA A 744 -8.90 43.54 -12.43
C ALA A 744 -9.80 42.94 -13.52
N LEU A 745 -9.25 42.14 -14.45
CA LEU A 745 -10.05 41.50 -15.51
C LEU A 745 -11.06 40.50 -14.95
N PHE A 746 -10.79 39.90 -13.79
CA PHE A 746 -11.67 38.94 -13.14
C PHE A 746 -12.82 39.57 -12.34
N ALA A 747 -12.95 40.90 -12.34
CA ALA A 747 -14.03 41.57 -11.62
C ALA A 747 -15.43 41.13 -12.11
N ASP A 748 -15.55 40.80 -13.40
CA ASP A 748 -16.81 40.48 -14.07
C ASP A 748 -16.85 39.07 -14.68
N VAL A 749 -15.82 38.25 -14.46
CA VAL A 749 -15.74 36.90 -15.04
C VAL A 749 -15.12 35.92 -14.05
N ASP A 750 -15.60 34.67 -14.09
CA ASP A 750 -15.16 33.59 -13.20
C ASP A 750 -13.83 32.98 -13.67
N ALA A 751 -13.59 32.99 -14.98
CA ALA A 751 -12.35 32.54 -15.61
C ALA A 751 -12.13 33.22 -16.96
N LEU A 752 -10.86 33.38 -17.36
CA LEU A 752 -10.48 33.74 -18.72
C LEU A 752 -10.33 32.47 -19.55
N ILE A 753 -10.79 32.47 -20.81
CA ILE A 753 -10.78 31.31 -21.69
C ILE A 753 -10.28 31.65 -23.10
N GLY A 754 -9.44 30.80 -23.67
CA GLY A 754 -8.90 30.97 -25.03
C GLY A 754 -8.00 29.81 -25.46
N PRO A 755 -7.41 29.85 -26.66
CA PRO A 755 -6.53 28.78 -27.12
C PRO A 755 -5.25 28.73 -26.28
N THR A 756 -4.85 27.55 -25.81
CA THR A 756 -3.60 27.37 -25.05
C THR A 756 -2.37 27.71 -25.91
N VAL A 757 -2.39 27.27 -27.16
CA VAL A 757 -1.34 27.51 -28.16
C VAL A 757 -2.03 27.89 -29.46
N GLY A 758 -1.57 28.96 -30.12
CA GLY A 758 -2.20 29.48 -31.34
C GLY A 758 -1.92 28.69 -32.63
N LEU A 759 -1.25 27.54 -32.56
CA LEU A 759 -0.93 26.69 -33.72
C LEU A 759 -1.01 25.20 -33.35
N LEU A 760 -1.21 24.34 -34.35
CA LEU A 760 -1.05 22.90 -34.20
C LEU A 760 0.43 22.54 -34.03
N ALA A 761 0.72 21.37 -33.45
CA ALA A 761 2.09 20.90 -33.28
C ALA A 761 2.83 20.85 -34.64
N PRO A 762 3.88 21.67 -34.88
CA PRO A 762 4.59 21.66 -36.15
C PRO A 762 5.40 20.36 -36.33
N PRO A 763 5.67 19.94 -37.59
CA PRO A 763 6.61 18.85 -37.87
C PRO A 763 7.97 19.14 -37.22
N MET A 764 8.63 18.09 -36.72
CA MET A 764 9.89 18.25 -35.98
C MET A 764 11.00 18.92 -36.79
N SER A 765 11.07 18.63 -38.10
CA SER A 765 12.03 19.25 -39.02
C SER A 765 11.82 20.77 -39.15
N VAL A 766 10.57 21.21 -39.28
CA VAL A 766 10.23 22.64 -39.39
C VAL A 766 10.51 23.35 -38.06
N ALA A 767 10.16 22.71 -36.95
CA ALA A 767 10.32 23.29 -35.61
C ALA A 767 11.78 23.48 -35.20
N ALA A 768 12.71 22.69 -35.75
CA ALA A 768 14.14 22.79 -35.46
C ALA A 768 14.79 24.01 -36.12
N GLU A 769 14.21 24.54 -37.20
CA GLU A 769 14.78 25.63 -38.00
C GLU A 769 14.06 26.98 -37.78
N ASP A 770 12.82 26.96 -37.31
CA ASP A 770 12.00 28.16 -37.10
C ASP A 770 12.37 28.90 -35.79
N THR A 771 13.12 29.99 -35.93
CA THR A 771 13.55 30.85 -34.81
C THR A 771 12.41 31.69 -34.21
N ALA A 772 11.30 31.89 -34.92
CA ALA A 772 10.13 32.62 -34.44
C ALA A 772 9.13 31.72 -33.68
N LEU A 773 9.18 30.41 -33.91
CA LEU A 773 8.30 29.42 -33.26
C LEU A 773 8.25 29.53 -31.74
N PRO A 774 9.37 29.70 -30.99
CA PRO A 774 9.31 29.81 -29.53
C PRO A 774 8.39 30.92 -29.02
N ALA A 775 8.40 32.10 -29.68
CA ALA A 775 7.54 33.22 -29.31
C ALA A 775 6.05 32.89 -29.56
N ARG A 776 5.74 32.24 -30.69
CA ARG A 776 4.38 31.81 -31.03
C ARG A 776 3.84 30.76 -30.05
N LEU A 777 4.68 29.80 -29.62
CA LEU A 777 4.26 28.74 -28.68
C LEU A 777 3.90 29.27 -27.29
N VAL A 778 4.57 30.31 -26.83
CA VAL A 778 4.37 30.86 -25.48
C VAL A 778 3.41 32.06 -25.42
N ALA A 779 2.96 32.56 -26.58
CA ALA A 779 2.20 33.81 -26.70
C ALA A 779 1.01 33.87 -25.74
N ASN A 780 0.25 32.77 -25.63
CA ASN A 780 -0.97 32.71 -24.82
C ASN A 780 -0.74 32.20 -23.39
N THR A 781 0.47 31.70 -23.08
CA THR A 781 0.77 31.09 -21.77
C THR A 781 1.52 32.02 -20.83
N ARG A 782 2.29 32.97 -21.37
CA ARG A 782 3.21 33.86 -20.61
C ARG A 782 2.51 34.73 -19.57
N LEU A 783 1.32 35.23 -19.87
CA LEU A 783 0.59 36.15 -18.98
C LEU A 783 0.34 35.50 -17.60
N ALA A 784 -0.09 34.24 -17.58
CA ALA A 784 -0.36 33.50 -16.35
C ALA A 784 0.93 33.19 -15.55
N ASN A 785 2.06 32.94 -16.21
CA ASN A 785 3.35 32.78 -15.51
C ASN A 785 3.81 34.09 -14.88
N LEU A 786 3.77 35.18 -15.67
CA LEU A 786 4.24 36.48 -15.23
C LEU A 786 3.46 36.93 -13.99
N THR A 787 2.15 36.73 -13.99
CA THR A 787 1.26 37.15 -12.90
C THR A 787 1.14 36.15 -11.75
N GLY A 788 1.64 34.92 -11.90
CA GLY A 788 1.49 33.84 -10.93
C GLY A 788 0.09 33.24 -10.86
N SER A 789 -0.79 33.58 -11.80
CA SER A 789 -2.20 33.12 -11.82
C SER A 789 -2.31 31.64 -12.17
N PRO A 790 -3.20 30.86 -11.54
CA PRO A 790 -3.42 29.46 -11.91
C PRO A 790 -4.01 29.34 -13.32
N ALA A 791 -3.60 28.30 -14.05
CA ALA A 791 -4.06 28.04 -15.41
C ALA A 791 -4.12 26.53 -15.72
N ILE A 792 -5.10 26.10 -16.50
CA ILE A 792 -5.27 24.71 -16.93
C ILE A 792 -5.52 24.64 -18.43
N SER A 793 -4.88 23.70 -19.12
CA SER A 793 -5.13 23.39 -20.52
C SER A 793 -5.97 22.10 -20.62
N LEU A 794 -7.08 22.17 -21.35
CA LEU A 794 -7.98 21.06 -21.64
C LEU A 794 -7.83 20.63 -23.11
N PRO A 795 -7.79 19.33 -23.43
CA PRO A 795 -7.59 18.85 -24.79
C PRO A 795 -8.87 18.88 -25.62
N LEU A 796 -8.91 19.70 -26.67
CA LEU A 796 -9.96 19.66 -27.69
C LEU A 796 -9.59 18.68 -28.82
N PRO A 797 -10.59 18.01 -29.43
CA PRO A 797 -10.35 17.25 -30.64
C PRO A 797 -9.92 18.19 -31.78
N GLY A 798 -8.93 17.77 -32.56
CA GLY A 798 -8.51 18.44 -33.79
C GLY A 798 -8.36 17.42 -34.93
N ALA A 799 -8.38 17.91 -36.18
CA ALA A 799 -8.39 17.04 -37.36
C ALA A 799 -7.09 16.23 -37.51
N ASP A 800 -5.93 16.90 -37.42
CA ASP A 800 -4.60 16.29 -37.64
C ASP A 800 -3.74 16.20 -36.37
N ALA A 801 -4.08 16.99 -35.35
CA ALA A 801 -3.38 17.08 -34.07
C ALA A 801 -4.33 17.68 -33.02
N PRO A 802 -4.14 17.39 -31.72
CA PRO A 802 -4.97 17.97 -30.66
C PRO A 802 -4.79 19.49 -30.57
N VAL A 803 -5.82 20.16 -30.03
CA VAL A 803 -5.84 21.60 -29.74
C VAL A 803 -6.01 21.78 -28.23
N GLY A 804 -5.37 22.79 -27.64
CA GLY A 804 -5.55 23.10 -26.22
C GLY A 804 -6.51 24.26 -26.00
N LEU A 805 -7.43 24.12 -25.05
CA LEU A 805 -8.27 25.20 -24.51
C LEU A 805 -7.79 25.56 -23.10
N GLN A 806 -7.30 26.77 -22.92
CA GLN A 806 -6.78 27.25 -21.65
C GLN A 806 -7.88 27.98 -20.86
N LEU A 807 -8.01 27.63 -19.58
CA LEU A 807 -8.68 28.46 -18.59
C LEU A 807 -7.63 29.06 -17.64
N THR A 808 -7.79 30.34 -17.28
CA THR A 808 -7.00 31.02 -16.24
C THR A 808 -7.96 31.55 -15.18
N GLY A 809 -7.62 31.38 -13.90
CA GLY A 809 -8.47 31.80 -12.78
C GLY A 809 -7.72 32.66 -11.76
N THR A 810 -8.41 33.07 -10.71
CA THR A 810 -7.84 33.81 -9.56
C THR A 810 -7.45 32.90 -8.40
N SER A 811 -8.06 31.71 -8.29
CA SER A 811 -7.78 30.72 -7.27
C SER A 811 -7.64 29.32 -7.89
N ASP A 812 -6.80 28.48 -7.28
CA ASP A 812 -6.63 27.08 -7.71
C ASP A 812 -7.92 26.27 -7.56
N ALA A 813 -8.61 26.48 -6.43
CA ALA A 813 -9.78 25.71 -6.05
C ALA A 813 -10.96 25.96 -6.99
N ASP A 814 -11.24 27.23 -7.32
CA ASP A 814 -12.34 27.60 -8.22
C ASP A 814 -12.00 27.23 -9.66
N LEU A 815 -10.76 27.46 -10.11
CA LEU A 815 -10.36 27.11 -11.47
C LEU A 815 -10.52 25.62 -11.77
N LEU A 816 -10.17 24.74 -10.82
CA LEU A 816 -10.35 23.30 -10.99
C LEU A 816 -11.83 22.90 -11.03
N GLY A 817 -12.69 23.55 -10.24
CA GLY A 817 -14.14 23.41 -10.34
C GLY A 817 -14.65 23.84 -11.72
N HIS A 818 -14.29 25.04 -12.16
CA HIS A 818 -14.67 25.59 -13.46
C HIS A 818 -14.22 24.69 -14.61
N ALA A 819 -12.99 24.18 -14.54
CA ALA A 819 -12.45 23.29 -15.56
C ALA A 819 -13.17 21.94 -15.61
N ALA A 820 -13.60 21.39 -14.47
CA ALA A 820 -14.38 20.16 -14.43
C ALA A 820 -15.74 20.34 -15.11
N LEU A 821 -16.40 21.47 -14.87
CA LEU A 821 -17.65 21.83 -15.54
C LEU A 821 -17.47 22.03 -17.05
N VAL A 822 -16.45 22.79 -17.46
CA VAL A 822 -16.13 23.00 -18.87
C VAL A 822 -15.79 21.68 -19.57
N ALA A 823 -14.98 20.82 -18.97
CA ALA A 823 -14.65 19.50 -19.51
C ALA A 823 -15.91 18.63 -19.71
N ALA A 824 -16.85 18.66 -18.75
CA ALA A 824 -18.11 17.92 -18.84
C ALA A 824 -18.98 18.39 -20.03
N VAL A 825 -19.13 19.70 -20.22
CA VAL A 825 -19.87 20.28 -21.37
C VAL A 825 -19.22 19.92 -22.71
N LEU A 826 -17.89 19.90 -22.74
CA LEU A 826 -17.11 19.54 -23.93
C LEU A 826 -17.06 18.03 -24.19
N GLY A 827 -17.61 17.21 -23.30
CA GLY A 827 -17.69 15.75 -23.45
C GLY A 827 -16.38 15.03 -23.17
N GLN A 828 -15.49 15.64 -22.41
CA GLN A 828 -14.24 15.05 -21.95
C GLN A 828 -14.50 14.32 -20.63
N ARG A 829 -14.22 13.02 -20.55
CA ARG A 829 -14.35 12.22 -19.32
C ARG A 829 -13.00 12.03 -18.66
#